data_AF-A0A9P1FGL8-F1
#
_entry.id   AF-A0A9P1FGL8-F1
#
_cell.length_a   1.000
_cell.length_b   1.000
_cell.length_c   1.000
_cell.angle_alpha   90.00
_cell.angle_beta   90.00
_cell.angle_gamma   90.00
#
_symmetry.space_group_name_H-M   'P 1'
#
loop_
_entity.id
_entity.type
_entity.pdbx_description
1 polymer ?
#
loop_
_entity_poly.entity_id
_entity_poly.type
_entity_poly.pdbx_seq_one_letter_code
_entity_poly.pdbx_strand_id
1 'polypeptide(L)'
;MGEAIGAKSIDLEWVQVHPTGLVKPDDADAKIKFLAAEALRGVGGIILNAEGKRFCNELGRRDYVTGEMWKSKPPFRLCLNKAASDEIIWHCKHYTGRGVMKFYSSGEDLAKDMGVALEVIEQTHEQHYQAAKKTETDPDGGSWPAYPSGKSWDEPSGMTGSGKKFYHNIIPGSAVKSEPFYVAIITPVIHYCMGGLLIDTDSACIGSNNLAIPGLYAAGEVAGGVHGNNRLGGNSLLDCVVFGRVAGKAAAKYMLGADMKDVDLREVTGGGLTGAVESSKLAGGSYEDKMNSAAVPAAAAAAPAAGGGGGGGISLADVAKHNSKADCWVVVDGQVLDVTSFLSEHPGGELAILTFAGKDATEEFNMIHPPDVIGKYAPDSVIGNVGSGVAAPVAGGAAKAGGAPARKDKGGALSNHQAWGHLDGDTHPNWRTDIDDNPGVFILNIKSYFNATWFLVLAMLYEVGATIFSAKNIKISNDRLGLTRSAILLVLFIVIHAVGNLHVFKGPDDFNGYGYFYVRLYWTGFGLPANIVEEYILLSVLLHVFVGLKRTWDMKLALVNSQGINVLNLAITGLMLLTFMTIHLFQFRFGDTDQFGPYYIRPPPYLINFWGILSLNLFWTDASYVEPVGVRDIYALEFQIFKNPLWSFFYIFSVGVFMIHACLGWKKVTPVLGIPRGHIARVEILGYAIMIIMGLVYISFPLYVMATKPFSGYEDSIQIPGRVE
;
A
#
# COMPACT_ATOMS: atom_id res chain seq x y z
N MET A 1 -28.97 -10.66 16.90
CA MET A 1 -30.01 -10.04 16.04
C MET A 1 -30.96 -11.09 15.48
N GLY A 2 -30.49 -12.07 14.69
CA GLY A 2 -31.35 -13.13 14.14
C GLY A 2 -32.17 -13.88 15.20
N GLU A 3 -31.54 -14.33 16.29
CA GLU A 3 -32.26 -14.99 17.40
C GLU A 3 -33.34 -14.10 18.04
N ALA A 4 -33.09 -12.79 18.15
CA ALA A 4 -34.03 -11.85 18.75
C ALA A 4 -35.32 -11.68 17.92
N ILE A 5 -35.29 -12.02 16.63
CA ILE A 5 -36.46 -12.04 15.74
C ILE A 5 -36.96 -13.46 15.46
N GLY A 6 -36.50 -14.45 16.24
CA GLY A 6 -37.02 -15.82 16.24
C GLY A 6 -36.26 -16.82 15.37
N ALA A 7 -35.09 -16.45 14.80
CA ALA A 7 -34.25 -17.39 14.07
C ALA A 7 -33.61 -18.41 15.01
N LYS A 8 -33.54 -19.67 14.58
CA LYS A 8 -32.86 -20.75 15.27
C LYS A 8 -31.35 -20.70 14.99
N SER A 9 -30.55 -21.02 15.99
CA SER A 9 -29.11 -21.25 15.85
C SER A 9 -28.76 -22.74 15.89
N ILE A 10 -27.61 -23.09 15.33
CA ILE A 10 -27.07 -24.45 15.31
C ILE A 10 -25.56 -24.40 15.57
N ASP A 11 -25.01 -25.44 16.19
CA ASP A 11 -23.57 -25.68 16.33
C ASP A 11 -22.76 -24.58 17.07
N LEU A 12 -23.40 -23.74 17.88
CA LEU A 12 -22.76 -22.59 18.56
C LEU A 12 -21.63 -22.99 19.51
N GLU A 13 -21.65 -24.23 20.01
CA GLU A 13 -20.59 -24.80 20.85
C GLU A 13 -19.29 -25.10 20.08
N TRP A 14 -19.35 -25.15 18.74
CA TRP A 14 -18.21 -25.51 17.90
C TRP A 14 -17.43 -24.26 17.49
N VAL A 15 -16.38 -23.96 18.26
CA VAL A 15 -15.42 -22.88 17.99
C VAL A 15 -14.06 -23.47 17.64
N GLN A 16 -13.54 -23.16 16.46
CA GLN A 16 -12.25 -23.67 15.99
C GLN A 16 -11.10 -22.79 16.48
N VAL A 17 -10.09 -23.48 17.01
CA VAL A 17 -8.80 -22.91 17.38
C VAL A 17 -7.77 -23.28 16.30
N HIS A 18 -7.07 -22.27 15.79
CA HIS A 18 -6.00 -22.45 14.81
C HIS A 18 -4.66 -22.66 15.53
N PRO A 19 -3.84 -23.66 15.13
CA PRO A 19 -2.63 -24.02 15.87
C PRO A 19 -1.47 -23.02 15.71
N THR A 20 -1.42 -22.29 14.58
CA THR A 20 -0.27 -21.45 14.21
C THR A 20 -0.57 -19.95 14.32
N GLY A 21 -0.93 -19.46 15.51
CA GLY A 21 -0.91 -18.02 15.81
C GLY A 21 0.52 -17.56 16.10
N LEU A 22 1.05 -16.64 15.30
CA LEU A 22 2.43 -16.18 15.41
C LEU A 22 2.62 -15.28 16.62
N VAL A 23 3.54 -15.67 17.49
CA VAL A 23 3.93 -14.92 18.69
C VAL A 23 5.00 -13.91 18.30
N LYS A 24 4.73 -12.64 18.58
CA LYS A 24 5.71 -11.57 18.43
C LYS A 24 6.61 -11.56 19.68
N PRO A 25 7.94 -11.75 19.58
CA PRO A 25 8.78 -11.91 20.77
C PRO A 25 8.81 -10.70 21.72
N ASP A 26 8.66 -9.47 21.19
CA ASP A 26 8.61 -8.23 21.97
C ASP A 26 7.21 -7.91 22.55
N ASP A 27 6.19 -8.68 22.17
CA ASP A 27 4.81 -8.56 22.68
C ASP A 27 4.14 -9.95 22.70
N ALA A 28 4.74 -10.84 23.48
CA ALA A 28 4.37 -12.25 23.50
C ALA A 28 2.93 -12.48 24.02
N ASP A 29 2.38 -11.55 24.80
CA ASP A 29 1.05 -11.62 25.41
C ASP A 29 -0.04 -10.84 24.64
N ALA A 30 0.30 -10.28 23.47
CA ALA A 30 -0.69 -9.59 22.62
C ALA A 30 -1.95 -10.44 22.41
N LYS A 31 -3.13 -9.88 22.70
CA LYS A 31 -4.42 -10.60 22.56
C LYS A 31 -4.75 -10.97 21.11
N ILE A 32 -4.23 -10.20 20.16
CA ILE A 32 -4.41 -10.42 18.73
C ILE A 32 -3.07 -10.90 18.18
N LYS A 33 -3.07 -12.05 17.50
CA LYS A 33 -1.90 -12.62 16.87
C LYS A 33 -2.04 -12.61 15.35
N PHE A 34 -0.93 -12.49 14.65
CA PHE A 34 -0.89 -12.75 13.21
C PHE A 34 -1.06 -14.23 12.97
N LEU A 35 -1.93 -14.63 12.04
CA LEU A 35 -2.11 -16.03 11.70
C LEU A 35 -1.05 -16.46 10.69
N ALA A 36 -0.34 -17.55 10.96
CA ALA A 36 0.51 -18.20 9.97
C ALA A 36 -0.37 -18.96 8.97
N ALA A 37 -0.11 -18.81 7.68
CA ALA A 37 -0.78 -19.58 6.65
C ALA A 37 -0.52 -21.09 6.87
N GLU A 38 -1.57 -21.90 6.79
CA GLU A 38 -1.48 -23.37 6.88
C GLU A 38 -0.59 -23.94 5.77
N ALA A 39 -0.49 -23.23 4.64
CA ALA A 39 0.45 -23.52 3.55
C ALA A 39 1.90 -23.64 4.00
N LEU A 40 2.35 -22.92 5.05
CA LEU A 40 3.71 -23.07 5.58
C LEU A 40 4.01 -24.49 6.06
N ARG A 41 3.00 -25.17 6.64
CA ARG A 41 3.09 -26.60 7.01
C ARG A 41 2.96 -27.48 5.77
N GLY A 42 2.07 -27.10 4.86
CA GLY A 42 1.86 -27.77 3.57
C GLY A 42 3.13 -27.91 2.74
N VAL A 43 3.93 -26.85 2.64
CA VAL A 43 5.18 -26.86 1.86
C VAL A 43 6.35 -27.56 2.56
N GLY A 44 6.13 -28.23 3.69
CA GLY A 44 7.16 -28.99 4.40
C GLY A 44 7.62 -28.40 5.74
N GLY A 45 7.00 -27.31 6.21
CA GLY A 45 7.26 -26.80 7.55
C GLY A 45 6.89 -27.82 8.64
N ILE A 46 7.80 -28.03 9.59
CA ILE A 46 7.58 -28.92 10.74
C ILE A 46 7.35 -28.11 12.02
N ILE A 47 6.66 -28.71 13.00
CA ILE A 47 6.45 -28.08 14.31
C ILE A 47 7.29 -28.80 15.36
N LEU A 48 8.13 -28.02 16.06
CA LEU A 48 8.96 -28.47 17.17
C LEU A 48 8.41 -27.95 18.50
N ASN A 49 8.48 -28.78 19.54
CA ASN A 49 8.24 -28.35 20.92
C ASN A 49 9.47 -27.68 21.55
N ALA A 50 9.40 -27.35 22.83
CA ALA A 50 10.50 -26.74 23.57
C ALA A 50 11.79 -27.59 23.55
N GLU A 51 11.64 -28.91 23.50
CA GLU A 51 12.74 -29.88 23.46
C GLU A 51 13.29 -30.13 22.06
N GLY A 52 12.80 -29.44 21.03
CA GLY A 52 13.28 -29.61 19.64
C GLY A 52 12.76 -30.85 18.93
N LYS A 53 11.70 -31.49 19.45
CA LYS A 53 11.10 -32.71 18.90
C LYS A 53 9.77 -32.41 18.21
N ARG A 54 9.48 -33.16 17.14
CA ARG A 54 8.12 -33.24 16.56
C ARG A 54 7.18 -33.92 17.54
N PHE A 55 5.92 -33.49 17.54
CA PHE A 55 4.88 -34.02 18.44
C PHE A 55 3.49 -34.08 17.81
N CYS A 56 3.34 -33.76 16.52
CA CYS A 56 2.08 -33.82 15.79
C CYS A 56 2.36 -34.15 14.31
N ASN A 57 1.41 -34.81 13.65
CA ASN A 57 1.29 -34.70 12.20
C ASN A 57 0.90 -33.25 11.85
N GLU A 58 1.81 -32.50 11.23
CA GLU A 58 1.62 -31.08 10.95
C GLU A 58 0.53 -30.81 9.91
N LEU A 59 0.06 -31.83 9.17
CA LEU A 59 -1.03 -31.73 8.20
C LEU A 59 -2.36 -32.28 8.76
N GLY A 60 -2.39 -32.64 10.04
CA GLY A 60 -3.62 -33.03 10.71
C GLY A 60 -4.62 -31.88 10.82
N ARG A 61 -5.87 -32.22 11.15
CA ARG A 61 -6.91 -31.21 11.41
C ARG A 61 -6.51 -30.26 12.54
N ARG A 62 -7.06 -29.05 12.52
CA ARG A 62 -6.72 -27.97 13.47
C ARG A 62 -7.04 -28.31 14.93
N ASP A 63 -8.14 -29.01 15.18
CA ASP A 63 -8.52 -29.54 16.50
C ASP A 63 -7.47 -30.54 17.01
N TYR A 64 -7.01 -31.45 16.15
CA TYR A 64 -5.95 -32.40 16.46
C TYR A 64 -4.62 -31.70 16.77
N VAL A 65 -4.11 -30.85 15.85
CA VAL A 65 -2.80 -30.19 16.03
C VAL A 65 -2.82 -29.32 17.30
N THR A 66 -3.89 -28.57 17.54
CA THR A 66 -4.05 -27.78 18.76
C THR A 66 -4.12 -28.65 20.01
N GLY A 67 -4.85 -29.78 19.96
CA GLY A 67 -4.92 -30.74 21.05
C GLY A 67 -3.57 -31.37 21.39
N GLU A 68 -2.72 -31.60 20.39
CA GLU A 68 -1.33 -32.05 20.58
C GLU A 68 -0.44 -30.97 21.19
N MET A 69 -0.64 -29.71 20.80
CA MET A 69 0.07 -28.59 21.43
C MET A 69 -0.26 -28.50 22.92
N TRP A 70 -1.52 -28.70 23.34
CA TRP A 70 -1.88 -28.65 24.76
C TRP A 70 -1.29 -29.77 25.63
N LYS A 71 -0.87 -30.89 25.02
CA LYS A 71 -0.19 -31.99 25.73
C LYS A 71 1.32 -31.86 25.71
N SER A 72 1.83 -31.09 24.77
CA SER A 72 3.25 -30.86 24.56
C SER A 72 3.72 -29.60 25.29
N LYS A 73 5.03 -29.40 25.38
CA LYS A 73 5.61 -28.30 26.15
C LYS A 73 5.95 -27.10 25.24
N PRO A 74 5.36 -25.92 25.49
CA PRO A 74 5.75 -24.69 24.80
C PRO A 74 7.15 -24.21 25.26
N PRO A 75 7.84 -23.35 24.51
CA PRO A 75 7.39 -22.70 23.27
C PRO A 75 7.42 -23.64 22.05
N PHE A 76 6.38 -23.52 21.21
CA PHE A 76 6.28 -24.24 19.94
C PHE A 76 6.87 -23.42 18.81
N ARG A 77 7.55 -24.08 17.87
CA ARG A 77 8.21 -23.42 16.74
C ARG A 77 7.80 -24.08 15.43
N LEU A 78 7.32 -23.27 14.49
CA LEU A 78 7.13 -23.67 13.09
C LEU A 78 8.43 -23.40 12.35
N CYS A 79 9.08 -24.44 11.83
CA CYS A 79 10.40 -24.39 11.20
C CYS A 79 10.32 -24.77 9.73
N LEU A 80 10.80 -23.89 8.85
CA LEU A 80 10.92 -24.13 7.41
C LEU A 80 12.41 -24.19 7.04
N ASN A 81 12.86 -25.32 6.50
CA ASN A 81 14.18 -25.43 5.87
C ASN A 81 14.23 -24.62 4.55
N LYS A 82 15.39 -24.58 3.89
CA LYS A 82 15.58 -23.80 2.67
C LYS A 82 14.58 -24.17 1.58
N ALA A 83 14.46 -25.46 1.24
CA ALA A 83 13.57 -25.92 0.18
C ALA A 83 12.10 -25.53 0.44
N ALA A 84 11.62 -25.74 1.66
CA ALA A 84 10.28 -25.33 2.08
C ALA A 84 10.10 -23.80 2.05
N SER A 85 11.12 -23.07 2.50
CA SER A 85 11.07 -21.61 2.56
C SER A 85 11.17 -20.95 1.20
N ASP A 86 11.89 -21.54 0.24
CA ASP A 86 12.06 -21.00 -1.11
C ASP A 86 10.73 -21.04 -1.88
N GLU A 87 9.98 -22.13 -1.76
CA GLU A 87 8.67 -22.31 -2.41
C GLU A 87 7.63 -21.28 -1.91
N ILE A 88 7.78 -20.80 -0.67
CA ILE A 88 6.85 -19.87 -0.05
C ILE A 88 7.53 -18.59 0.45
N ILE A 89 8.63 -18.19 -0.21
CA ILE A 89 9.57 -17.18 0.30
C ILE A 89 8.92 -15.83 0.58
N TRP A 90 7.86 -15.51 -0.15
CA TRP A 90 7.05 -14.32 0.09
C TRP A 90 6.50 -14.27 1.51
N HIS A 91 5.91 -15.37 2.00
CA HIS A 91 5.35 -15.45 3.34
C HIS A 91 6.46 -15.33 4.39
N CYS A 92 7.57 -16.03 4.18
CA CYS A 92 8.74 -15.98 5.06
C CYS A 92 9.26 -14.54 5.21
N LYS A 93 9.45 -13.83 4.08
CA LYS A 93 9.88 -12.43 4.06
C LYS A 93 8.82 -11.50 4.68
N HIS A 94 7.54 -11.72 4.41
CA HIS A 94 6.44 -10.95 4.98
C HIS A 94 6.43 -11.06 6.51
N TYR A 95 6.44 -12.27 7.06
CA TYR A 95 6.41 -12.51 8.50
C TYR A 95 7.69 -12.05 9.19
N THR A 96 8.85 -12.17 8.54
CA THR A 96 10.11 -11.62 9.03
C THR A 96 10.05 -10.10 9.11
N GLY A 97 9.54 -9.43 8.06
CA GLY A 97 9.36 -7.97 8.06
C GLY A 97 8.36 -7.44 9.09
N ARG A 98 7.48 -8.31 9.60
CA ARG A 98 6.55 -8.02 10.71
C ARG A 98 7.13 -8.31 12.09
N GLY A 99 8.33 -8.90 12.17
CA GLY A 99 9.00 -9.26 13.42
C GLY A 99 8.38 -10.47 14.14
N VAL A 100 7.60 -11.30 13.45
CA VAL A 100 6.94 -12.51 14.01
C VAL A 100 7.57 -13.82 13.53
N MET A 101 8.58 -13.73 12.67
CA MET A 101 9.39 -14.85 12.19
C MET A 101 10.86 -14.40 12.15
N LYS A 102 11.78 -15.33 12.38
CA LYS A 102 13.23 -15.09 12.41
C LYS A 102 13.93 -16.03 11.44
N PHE A 103 14.92 -15.49 10.73
CA PHE A 103 15.83 -16.26 9.89
C PHE A 103 17.05 -16.70 10.68
N TYR A 104 17.48 -17.94 10.47
CA TYR A 104 18.68 -18.55 11.01
C TYR A 104 19.56 -18.98 9.85
N SER A 105 20.84 -18.61 9.88
CA SER A 105 21.82 -19.00 8.86
C SER A 105 22.11 -20.50 8.84
N SER A 106 21.90 -21.19 9.97
CA SER A 106 22.22 -22.60 10.14
C SER A 106 21.31 -23.26 11.19
N GLY A 107 21.16 -24.58 11.15
CA GLY A 107 20.48 -25.35 12.19
C GLY A 107 21.23 -25.34 13.53
N GLU A 108 22.55 -25.14 13.51
CA GLU A 108 23.37 -24.92 14.70
C GLU A 108 22.97 -23.61 15.44
N ASP A 109 22.76 -22.52 14.69
CA ASP A 109 22.27 -21.26 15.25
C ASP A 109 20.87 -21.40 15.84
N LEU A 110 20.01 -22.18 15.18
CA LEU A 110 18.66 -22.49 15.67
C LEU A 110 18.72 -23.30 16.97
N ALA A 111 19.50 -24.38 17.01
CA ALA A 111 19.65 -25.23 18.19
C ALA A 111 20.14 -24.41 19.41
N LYS A 112 21.12 -23.53 19.18
CA LYS A 112 21.66 -22.62 20.20
C LYS A 112 20.61 -21.64 20.72
N ASP A 113 19.82 -21.03 19.85
CA ASP A 113 18.72 -20.12 20.25
C ASP A 113 17.60 -20.85 21.01
N MET A 114 17.33 -22.10 20.62
CA MET A 114 16.35 -22.97 21.29
C MET A 114 16.83 -23.46 22.67
N GLY A 115 18.15 -23.50 22.91
CA GLY A 115 18.73 -24.08 24.12
C GLY A 115 18.69 -25.62 24.12
N VAL A 116 18.74 -26.26 22.95
CA VAL A 116 18.73 -27.71 22.78
C VAL A 116 20.02 -28.18 22.10
N ALA A 117 20.40 -29.44 22.33
CA ALA A 117 21.54 -30.04 21.63
C ALA A 117 21.23 -30.19 20.14
N LEU A 118 22.19 -29.87 19.26
CA LEU A 118 22.03 -29.93 17.81
C LEU A 118 21.60 -31.32 17.35
N GLU A 119 22.15 -32.35 17.99
CA GLU A 119 21.87 -33.76 17.73
C GLU A 119 20.38 -34.10 17.88
N VAL A 120 19.64 -33.36 18.74
CA VAL A 120 18.19 -33.58 18.91
C VAL A 120 17.41 -33.12 17.68
N ILE A 121 17.79 -31.99 17.08
CA ILE A 121 17.16 -31.48 15.85
C ILE A 121 17.58 -32.35 14.67
N GLU A 122 18.85 -32.75 14.58
CA GLU A 122 19.34 -33.70 13.57
C GLU A 122 18.57 -35.02 13.61
N GLN A 123 18.41 -35.63 14.80
CA GLN A 123 17.65 -36.87 14.97
C GLN A 123 16.17 -36.70 14.61
N THR A 124 15.57 -35.56 14.96
CA THR A 124 14.17 -35.26 14.63
C THR A 124 13.96 -35.19 13.12
N HIS A 125 14.86 -34.53 12.39
CA HIS A 125 14.82 -34.49 10.93
C HIS A 125 15.14 -35.84 10.30
N GLU A 126 16.08 -36.60 10.84
CA GLU A 126 16.43 -37.92 10.33
C GLU A 126 15.25 -38.90 10.45
N GLN A 127 14.56 -38.91 11.59
CA GLN A 127 13.35 -39.73 11.78
C GLN A 127 12.26 -39.37 10.76
N HIS A 128 12.01 -38.07 10.55
CA HIS A 128 11.05 -37.58 9.57
C HIS A 128 11.45 -37.94 8.13
N TYR A 129 12.74 -37.84 7.80
CA TYR A 129 13.29 -38.20 6.50
C TYR A 129 13.17 -39.70 6.21
N GLN A 130 13.52 -40.55 7.17
CA GLN A 130 13.41 -42.01 7.04
C GLN A 130 11.95 -42.46 6.91
N ALA A 131 11.04 -41.86 7.67
CA ALA A 131 9.61 -42.13 7.54
C ALA A 131 9.11 -41.79 6.11
N ALA A 132 9.53 -40.64 5.58
CA ALA A 132 9.18 -40.24 4.23
C ALA A 132 9.75 -41.19 3.15
N LYS A 133 11.00 -41.62 3.29
CA LYS A 133 11.65 -42.56 2.36
C LYS A 133 10.95 -43.93 2.34
N LYS A 134 10.51 -44.40 3.51
CA LYS A 134 9.68 -45.61 3.60
C LYS A 134 8.32 -45.41 2.97
N THR A 135 7.65 -44.29 3.21
CA THR A 135 6.37 -43.97 2.55
C THR A 135 6.49 -43.85 1.03
N GLU A 136 7.61 -43.33 0.50
CA GLU A 136 7.88 -43.28 -0.93
C GLU A 136 7.99 -44.68 -1.56
N THR A 137 8.54 -45.64 -0.81
CA THR A 137 8.74 -47.03 -1.28
C THR A 137 7.49 -47.90 -1.05
N ASP A 138 6.83 -47.74 0.09
CA ASP A 138 5.70 -48.53 0.55
C ASP A 138 4.68 -47.62 1.27
N PRO A 139 3.79 -46.95 0.53
CA PRO A 139 2.90 -45.91 1.09
C PRO A 139 1.85 -46.46 2.06
N ASP A 140 1.52 -47.75 1.98
CA ASP A 140 0.44 -48.37 2.75
C ASP A 140 0.91 -49.44 3.75
N GLY A 141 2.19 -49.83 3.75
CA GLY A 141 2.75 -50.82 4.68
C GLY A 141 3.20 -50.29 6.04
N GLY A 142 2.92 -49.01 6.33
CA GLY A 142 3.29 -48.38 7.60
C GLY A 142 2.82 -49.13 8.85
N SER A 143 3.60 -49.04 9.93
CA SER A 143 3.25 -49.71 11.20
C SER A 143 2.13 -48.98 11.95
N TRP A 144 1.92 -47.70 11.66
CA TRP A 144 1.07 -46.81 12.45
C TRP A 144 -0.21 -46.43 11.74
N PRO A 145 -1.30 -46.10 12.45
CA PRO A 145 -2.48 -45.52 11.83
C PRO A 145 -2.15 -44.19 11.13
N ALA A 146 -2.84 -43.87 10.05
CA ALA A 146 -2.76 -42.56 9.39
C ALA A 146 -4.13 -41.89 9.32
N TYR A 147 -4.13 -40.56 9.30
CA TYR A 147 -5.33 -39.74 9.14
C TYR A 147 -5.54 -39.33 7.66
N PRO A 148 -6.79 -39.33 7.12
CA PRO A 148 -8.04 -39.79 7.75
C PRO A 148 -8.19 -41.31 7.79
N SER A 149 -7.39 -42.06 7.01
CA SER A 149 -7.38 -43.53 7.01
C SER A 149 -6.06 -44.12 6.48
N GLY A 150 -5.86 -45.42 6.75
CA GLY A 150 -4.72 -46.22 6.28
C GLY A 150 -3.56 -46.25 7.27
N LYS A 151 -2.34 -46.47 6.75
CA LYS A 151 -1.13 -46.66 7.54
C LYS A 151 -0.03 -45.63 7.24
N SER A 152 0.85 -45.38 8.21
CA SER A 152 1.98 -44.44 8.09
C SER A 152 3.24 -45.04 8.72
N TRP A 153 4.40 -44.66 8.17
CA TRP A 153 5.72 -44.93 8.75
C TRP A 153 6.17 -43.85 9.75
N ASP A 154 5.47 -42.72 9.80
CA ASP A 154 5.66 -41.68 10.82
C ASP A 154 5.05 -42.18 12.13
N GLU A 155 5.83 -42.09 13.21
CA GLU A 155 5.31 -42.44 14.54
C GLU A 155 4.15 -41.50 14.89
N PRO A 156 3.01 -42.05 15.33
CA PRO A 156 1.85 -41.25 15.63
C PRO A 156 2.07 -40.49 16.92
N SER A 157 1.48 -39.30 16.99
CA SER A 157 1.52 -38.52 18.22
C SER A 157 0.12 -38.06 18.64
N GLY A 158 -0.14 -38.26 19.94
CA GLY A 158 -1.36 -38.05 20.72
C GLY A 158 -2.70 -38.52 20.16
N MET A 159 -3.75 -37.69 20.24
CA MET A 159 -5.13 -38.16 20.50
C MET A 159 -5.74 -39.03 19.40
N THR A 160 -5.42 -38.75 18.15
CA THR A 160 -5.88 -39.57 17.01
C THR A 160 -4.93 -40.74 16.74
N GLY A 161 -3.77 -40.77 17.39
CA GLY A 161 -2.74 -41.79 17.17
C GLY A 161 -2.36 -41.94 15.70
N SER A 162 -2.35 -40.83 14.94
CA SER A 162 -2.21 -40.85 13.48
C SER A 162 -0.90 -40.23 13.00
N GLY A 163 -0.11 -41.00 12.25
CA GLY A 163 1.11 -40.57 11.58
C GLY A 163 0.86 -39.80 10.28
N LYS A 164 1.89 -39.09 9.81
CA LYS A 164 1.91 -38.33 8.57
C LYS A 164 2.06 -39.23 7.34
N LYS A 165 1.28 -38.98 6.29
CA LYS A 165 1.36 -39.69 4.99
C LYS A 165 2.00 -38.85 3.89
N PHE A 166 1.86 -37.53 3.97
CA PHE A 166 2.29 -36.62 2.93
C PHE A 166 3.52 -35.86 3.41
N TYR A 167 4.55 -35.88 2.59
CA TYR A 167 5.84 -35.26 2.87
C TYR A 167 6.20 -34.37 1.70
N HIS A 168 6.77 -33.21 2.02
CA HIS A 168 7.20 -32.22 1.02
C HIS A 168 8.43 -31.50 1.57
N ASN A 169 9.38 -31.16 0.70
CA ASN A 169 10.62 -30.45 1.05
C ASN A 169 11.32 -30.98 2.31
N ILE A 170 11.52 -32.30 2.39
CA ILE A 170 12.20 -32.96 3.52
C ILE A 170 13.73 -32.92 3.35
N ILE A 171 14.45 -32.92 4.47
CA ILE A 171 15.92 -32.97 4.51
C ILE A 171 16.39 -34.10 5.43
N PRO A 172 17.51 -34.78 5.13
CA PRO A 172 18.13 -35.73 6.06
C PRO A 172 18.70 -35.00 7.29
N GLY A 173 18.84 -35.70 8.41
CA GLY A 173 19.36 -35.13 9.65
C GLY A 173 20.77 -34.57 9.49
N SER A 174 21.61 -35.21 8.66
CA SER A 174 22.98 -34.77 8.37
C SER A 174 23.08 -33.40 7.68
N ALA A 175 22.01 -32.91 7.06
CA ALA A 175 21.99 -31.59 6.43
C ALA A 175 21.71 -30.45 7.43
N VAL A 176 21.04 -30.75 8.56
CA VAL A 176 20.49 -29.75 9.51
C VAL A 176 21.55 -28.77 9.99
N LYS A 177 22.76 -29.25 10.32
CA LYS A 177 23.82 -28.41 10.88
C LYS A 177 24.07 -27.14 10.07
N SER A 178 24.17 -27.25 8.75
CA SER A 178 24.45 -26.14 7.84
C SER A 178 23.20 -25.55 7.17
N GLU A 179 22.03 -26.17 7.38
CA GLU A 179 20.79 -25.79 6.71
C GLU A 179 20.25 -24.46 7.26
N PRO A 180 19.91 -23.48 6.42
CA PRO A 180 19.25 -22.26 6.88
C PRO A 180 17.77 -22.50 7.17
N PHE A 181 17.23 -21.80 8.16
CA PHE A 181 15.83 -21.94 8.59
C PHE A 181 15.10 -20.61 8.73
N TYR A 182 13.82 -20.60 8.36
CA TYR A 182 12.86 -19.61 8.83
C TYR A 182 12.02 -20.21 9.94
N VAL A 183 11.97 -19.54 11.10
CA VAL A 183 11.30 -20.06 12.29
C VAL A 183 10.40 -19.01 12.91
N ALA A 184 9.18 -19.40 13.23
CA ALA A 184 8.24 -18.58 13.98
C ALA A 184 7.81 -19.29 15.27
N ILE A 185 7.72 -18.54 16.37
CA ILE A 185 7.10 -19.04 17.60
C ILE A 185 5.59 -19.03 17.39
N ILE A 186 4.93 -20.14 17.71
CA ILE A 186 3.50 -20.31 17.47
C ILE A 186 2.74 -20.65 18.75
N THR A 187 1.46 -20.28 18.78
CA THR A 187 0.52 -20.62 19.86
C THR A 187 -0.89 -20.83 19.28
N PRO A 188 -1.74 -21.66 19.90
CA PRO A 188 -3.14 -21.78 19.49
C PRO A 188 -3.92 -20.47 19.66
N VAL A 189 -4.77 -20.14 18.69
CA VAL A 189 -5.60 -18.93 18.69
C VAL A 189 -7.03 -19.19 18.21
N ILE A 190 -8.03 -18.54 18.81
CA ILE A 190 -9.41 -18.59 18.34
C ILE A 190 -9.46 -18.05 16.91
N HIS A 191 -10.18 -18.75 16.02
CA HIS A 191 -10.10 -18.45 14.58
C HIS A 191 -11.43 -18.43 13.84
N TYR A 192 -12.35 -19.37 14.13
CA TYR A 192 -13.60 -19.47 13.37
C TYR A 192 -14.73 -20.04 14.24
N CYS A 193 -15.93 -19.48 14.14
CA CYS A 193 -17.14 -20.01 14.78
C CYS A 193 -17.93 -20.80 13.74
N MET A 194 -18.01 -22.13 13.88
CA MET A 194 -18.72 -22.96 12.89
C MET A 194 -20.24 -22.87 13.03
N GLY A 195 -20.71 -22.64 14.26
CA GLY A 195 -22.10 -22.40 14.55
C GLY A 195 -22.57 -21.01 14.14
N GLY A 196 -23.87 -20.89 13.98
CA GLY A 196 -24.52 -19.65 13.55
C GLY A 196 -26.01 -19.82 13.39
N LEU A 197 -26.63 -18.95 12.61
CA LEU A 197 -28.04 -19.05 12.24
C LEU A 197 -28.26 -20.28 11.36
N LEU A 198 -29.24 -21.11 11.71
CA LEU A 198 -29.62 -22.26 10.88
C LEU A 198 -30.24 -21.75 9.58
N ILE A 199 -29.70 -22.20 8.45
CA ILE A 199 -30.18 -21.87 7.11
C ILE A 199 -30.61 -23.12 6.34
N ASP A 200 -31.50 -22.95 5.36
CA ASP A 200 -31.77 -23.95 4.33
C ASP A 200 -30.86 -23.79 3.09
N THR A 201 -31.12 -24.57 2.05
CA THR A 201 -30.37 -24.53 0.79
C THR A 201 -30.56 -23.24 -0.01
N ASP A 202 -31.61 -22.46 0.28
CA ASP A 202 -31.82 -21.12 -0.29
C ASP A 202 -31.22 -20.02 0.60
N SER A 203 -30.47 -20.41 1.64
CA SER A 203 -29.88 -19.53 2.65
C SER A 203 -30.90 -18.75 3.48
N ALA A 204 -32.16 -19.17 3.50
CA ALA A 204 -33.19 -18.55 4.34
C ALA A 204 -33.00 -18.98 5.79
N CYS A 205 -33.09 -18.03 6.72
CA CYS A 205 -32.97 -18.32 8.15
C CYS A 205 -34.19 -19.08 8.64
N ILE A 206 -33.95 -20.22 9.30
CA ILE A 206 -35.01 -21.08 9.83
C ILE A 206 -35.42 -20.58 11.21
N GLY A 207 -36.72 -20.33 11.39
CA GLY A 207 -37.30 -19.93 12.66
C GLY A 207 -37.49 -21.09 13.64
N SER A 208 -37.88 -20.77 14.87
CA SER A 208 -38.19 -21.75 15.92
C SER A 208 -39.32 -22.74 15.58
N ASN A 209 -40.19 -22.37 14.63
CA ASN A 209 -41.24 -23.22 14.07
C ASN A 209 -40.74 -24.16 12.95
N ASN A 210 -39.44 -24.24 12.70
CA ASN A 210 -38.81 -24.98 11.59
C ASN A 210 -39.27 -24.53 10.19
N LEU A 211 -39.76 -23.29 10.05
CA LEU A 211 -40.09 -22.67 8.76
C LEU A 211 -39.12 -21.52 8.49
N ALA A 212 -38.86 -21.23 7.22
CA ALA A 212 -38.09 -20.04 6.83
C ALA A 212 -38.77 -18.76 7.33
N ILE A 213 -37.99 -17.85 7.92
CA ILE A 213 -38.45 -16.52 8.31
C ILE A 213 -38.52 -15.66 7.04
N PRO A 214 -39.71 -15.17 6.64
CA PRO A 214 -39.85 -14.43 5.39
C PRO A 214 -38.94 -13.19 5.35
N GLY A 215 -38.14 -13.09 4.29
CA GLY A 215 -37.23 -11.96 4.06
C GLY A 215 -35.92 -11.97 4.85
N LEU A 216 -35.66 -13.01 5.66
CA LEU A 216 -34.42 -13.12 6.43
C LEU A 216 -33.48 -14.19 5.85
N TYR A 217 -32.30 -13.75 5.41
CA TYR A 217 -31.27 -14.61 4.82
C TYR A 217 -29.93 -14.40 5.52
N ALA A 218 -29.08 -15.42 5.53
CA ALA A 218 -27.75 -15.38 6.14
C ALA A 218 -26.74 -16.14 5.27
N ALA A 219 -25.49 -15.68 5.24
CA ALA A 219 -24.41 -16.30 4.48
C ALA A 219 -23.04 -16.03 5.13
N GLY A 220 -22.09 -16.94 4.91
CA GLY A 220 -20.76 -16.89 5.53
C GLY A 220 -20.80 -17.30 7.00
N GLU A 221 -19.80 -16.88 7.78
CA GLU A 221 -19.57 -17.33 9.17
C GLU A 221 -20.72 -17.02 10.16
N VAL A 222 -21.68 -16.16 9.80
CA VAL A 222 -22.88 -15.94 10.62
C VAL A 222 -23.91 -17.07 10.48
N ALA A 223 -23.80 -17.90 9.44
CA ALA A 223 -24.65 -19.06 9.19
C ALA A 223 -23.99 -20.34 9.72
N GLY A 224 -24.79 -21.20 10.35
CA GLY A 224 -24.34 -22.47 10.93
C GLY A 224 -24.74 -23.69 10.09
N GLY A 225 -24.08 -24.82 10.33
CA GLY A 225 -24.39 -26.13 9.73
C GLY A 225 -23.54 -26.51 8.51
N VAL A 226 -22.91 -25.54 7.82
CA VAL A 226 -22.06 -25.81 6.63
C VAL A 226 -20.80 -26.60 6.98
N HIS A 227 -20.20 -26.31 8.14
CA HIS A 227 -18.88 -26.83 8.51
C HIS A 227 -18.92 -27.90 9.60
N GLY A 228 -20.10 -28.19 10.15
CA GLY A 228 -20.28 -29.07 11.31
C GLY A 228 -19.36 -28.70 12.47
N ASN A 229 -18.72 -29.69 13.08
CA ASN A 229 -17.90 -29.48 14.27
C ASN A 229 -16.44 -29.04 14.00
N ASN A 230 -15.96 -29.06 12.75
CA ASN A 230 -14.62 -28.61 12.42
C ASN A 230 -14.47 -28.24 10.93
N ARG A 231 -14.25 -26.95 10.67
CA ARG A 231 -14.03 -26.42 9.33
C ARG A 231 -12.70 -26.87 8.70
N LEU A 232 -12.73 -27.24 7.42
CA LEU A 232 -11.53 -27.48 6.61
C LEU A 232 -10.88 -26.17 6.12
N GLY A 233 -9.55 -26.15 6.02
CA GLY A 233 -8.81 -25.03 5.43
C GLY A 233 -9.30 -24.72 4.01
N GLY A 234 -9.42 -23.43 3.65
CA GLY A 234 -9.93 -23.00 2.33
C GLY A 234 -11.46 -22.87 2.23
N ASN A 235 -12.25 -23.62 3.00
CA ASN A 235 -13.70 -23.63 2.83
C ASN A 235 -14.43 -22.35 3.24
N SER A 236 -13.87 -21.52 4.14
CA SER A 236 -14.58 -20.33 4.65
C SER A 236 -14.81 -19.26 3.57
N LEU A 237 -13.83 -19.03 2.69
CA LEU A 237 -14.00 -18.05 1.61
C LEU A 237 -14.96 -18.58 0.54
N LEU A 238 -14.87 -19.89 0.25
CA LEU A 238 -15.80 -20.55 -0.67
C LEU A 238 -17.24 -20.49 -0.16
N ASP A 239 -17.45 -20.74 1.13
CA ASP A 239 -18.74 -20.57 1.81
C ASP A 239 -19.28 -19.14 1.60
N CYS A 240 -18.50 -18.11 1.92
CA CYS A 240 -18.91 -16.73 1.71
C CYS A 240 -19.33 -16.44 0.26
N VAL A 241 -18.57 -16.93 -0.72
CA VAL A 241 -18.87 -16.71 -2.15
C VAL A 241 -20.13 -17.48 -2.58
N VAL A 242 -20.22 -18.76 -2.23
CA VAL A 242 -21.32 -19.63 -2.65
C VAL A 242 -22.62 -19.22 -1.96
N PHE A 243 -22.65 -19.21 -0.63
CA PHE A 243 -23.85 -18.88 0.14
C PHE A 243 -24.20 -17.39 0.04
N GLY A 244 -23.22 -16.50 -0.14
CA GLY A 244 -23.50 -15.09 -0.43
C GLY A 244 -24.29 -14.91 -1.73
N ARG A 245 -23.95 -15.69 -2.77
CA ARG A 245 -24.69 -15.68 -4.04
C ARG A 245 -26.07 -16.32 -3.92
N VAL A 246 -26.17 -17.45 -3.21
CA VAL A 246 -27.44 -18.13 -2.97
C VAL A 246 -28.39 -17.21 -2.21
N ALA A 247 -27.94 -16.64 -1.08
CA ALA A 247 -28.71 -15.69 -0.29
C ALA A 247 -29.13 -14.47 -1.11
N GLY A 248 -28.22 -13.89 -1.90
CA GLY A 248 -28.53 -12.75 -2.76
C GLY A 248 -29.58 -13.08 -3.81
N LYS A 249 -29.49 -14.24 -4.47
CA LYS A 249 -30.47 -14.70 -5.47
C LYS A 249 -31.83 -14.94 -4.84
N ALA A 250 -31.88 -15.63 -3.70
CA ALA A 250 -33.11 -15.93 -2.99
C ALA A 250 -33.80 -14.66 -2.45
N ALA A 251 -33.03 -13.73 -1.87
CA ALA A 251 -33.55 -12.45 -1.40
C ALA A 251 -34.09 -11.58 -2.55
N ALA A 252 -33.38 -11.50 -3.68
CA ALA A 252 -33.85 -10.76 -4.86
C ALA A 252 -35.15 -11.37 -5.42
N LYS A 253 -35.23 -12.71 -5.49
CA LYS A 253 -36.44 -13.41 -5.91
C LYS A 253 -37.61 -13.17 -4.95
N TYR A 254 -37.36 -13.13 -3.64
CA TYR A 254 -38.37 -12.83 -2.63
C TYR A 254 -38.91 -11.40 -2.80
N MET A 255 -38.04 -10.42 -3.04
CA MET A 255 -38.42 -9.01 -3.18
C MET A 255 -39.10 -8.69 -4.52
N LEU A 256 -38.59 -9.25 -5.62
CA LEU A 256 -39.01 -8.88 -6.97
C LEU A 256 -39.99 -9.88 -7.61
N GLY A 257 -40.12 -11.09 -7.05
CA GLY A 257 -40.98 -12.13 -7.59
C GLY A 257 -40.70 -12.40 -9.06
N ALA A 258 -41.74 -12.24 -9.90
CA ALA A 258 -41.66 -12.44 -11.35
C ALA A 258 -40.80 -11.38 -12.09
N ASP A 259 -40.56 -10.21 -11.47
CA ASP A 259 -39.75 -9.14 -12.06
C ASP A 259 -38.24 -9.39 -11.91
N MET A 260 -37.85 -10.43 -11.17
CA MET A 260 -36.46 -10.83 -11.06
C MET A 260 -35.93 -11.32 -12.41
N LYS A 261 -34.92 -10.62 -12.93
CA LYS A 261 -34.20 -11.06 -14.13
C LYS A 261 -33.05 -11.96 -13.70
N ASP A 262 -33.07 -13.21 -14.15
CA ASP A 262 -31.89 -14.07 -14.02
C ASP A 262 -30.82 -13.53 -14.97
N VAL A 263 -29.61 -13.36 -14.47
CA VAL A 263 -28.47 -12.86 -15.26
C VAL A 263 -27.38 -13.91 -15.16
N ASP A 264 -26.96 -14.46 -16.30
CA ASP A 264 -25.86 -15.42 -16.33
C ASP A 264 -24.58 -14.73 -15.85
N LEU A 265 -23.80 -15.42 -15.03
CA LEU A 265 -22.46 -14.95 -14.66
C LEU A 265 -21.63 -14.58 -15.88
N ARG A 266 -21.71 -15.39 -16.94
CA ARG A 266 -21.05 -15.12 -18.22
C ARG A 266 -21.50 -13.79 -18.79
N GLU A 267 -22.78 -13.44 -18.71
CA GLU A 267 -23.26 -12.15 -19.20
C GLU A 267 -22.75 -10.99 -18.33
N VAL A 268 -22.70 -11.16 -17.01
CA VAL A 268 -22.14 -10.15 -16.08
C VAL A 268 -20.64 -9.96 -16.32
N THR A 269 -19.89 -11.03 -16.60
CA THR A 269 -18.43 -11.00 -16.86
C THR A 269 -18.08 -10.79 -18.34
N GLY A 270 -19.04 -10.43 -19.21
CA GLY A 270 -18.79 -10.19 -20.63
C GLY A 270 -18.38 -11.40 -21.49
N GLY A 271 -18.67 -12.62 -21.05
CA GLY A 271 -18.51 -13.89 -21.79
C GLY A 271 -17.19 -14.64 -21.54
N GLY A 272 -16.33 -14.14 -20.64
CA GLY A 272 -14.91 -14.54 -20.56
C GLY A 272 -14.53 -15.84 -19.85
N LEU A 273 -15.45 -16.55 -19.18
CA LEU A 273 -15.15 -17.83 -18.51
C LEU A 273 -15.33 -19.01 -19.49
N THR A 274 -14.37 -19.17 -20.41
CA THR A 274 -14.33 -20.25 -21.43
C THR A 274 -13.21 -21.27 -21.21
N GLY A 275 -12.41 -21.15 -20.14
CA GLY A 275 -11.40 -22.15 -19.81
C GLY A 275 -12.02 -23.40 -19.20
N ALA A 276 -11.56 -24.59 -19.62
CA ALA A 276 -11.81 -25.80 -18.87
C ALA A 276 -11.27 -25.63 -17.44
N VAL A 277 -12.03 -26.06 -16.43
CA VAL A 277 -11.56 -26.11 -15.05
C VAL A 277 -10.50 -27.20 -14.97
N GLU A 278 -9.22 -26.84 -15.13
CA GLU A 278 -8.14 -27.74 -14.75
C GLU A 278 -8.02 -27.70 -13.23
N SER A 279 -8.08 -28.88 -12.61
CA SER A 279 -7.87 -29.05 -11.17
C SER A 279 -6.53 -28.45 -10.76
N SER A 280 -6.55 -27.63 -9.71
CA SER A 280 -5.34 -27.02 -9.15
C SER A 280 -4.42 -28.12 -8.63
N LYS A 281 -3.26 -28.29 -9.27
CA LYS A 281 -2.17 -29.16 -8.78
C LYS A 281 -1.59 -28.72 -7.43
N LEU A 282 -2.00 -27.55 -6.92
CA LEU A 282 -1.55 -26.99 -5.64
C LEU A 282 -2.50 -27.31 -4.47
N ALA A 283 -3.66 -27.92 -4.74
CA ALA A 283 -4.50 -28.51 -3.70
C ALA A 283 -4.11 -29.98 -3.55
N GLY A 284 -3.55 -30.35 -2.39
CA GLY A 284 -3.12 -31.72 -2.13
C GLY A 284 -4.24 -32.75 -2.34
N GLY A 285 -3.95 -33.78 -3.13
CA GLY A 285 -4.64 -35.08 -3.07
C GLY A 285 -5.62 -35.38 -4.21
N SER A 286 -5.16 -36.18 -5.16
CA SER A 286 -5.91 -36.81 -6.26
C SER A 286 -6.98 -37.81 -5.80
N TYR A 287 -8.22 -37.65 -6.28
CA TYR A 287 -9.24 -38.72 -6.39
C TYR A 287 -10.27 -38.48 -7.51
N GLU A 288 -10.50 -37.22 -7.92
CA GLU A 288 -11.65 -36.87 -8.77
C GLU A 288 -11.35 -36.83 -10.28
N ASP A 289 -10.07 -36.87 -10.70
CA ASP A 289 -9.65 -36.62 -12.09
C ASP A 289 -10.03 -37.73 -13.10
N LYS A 290 -10.64 -38.85 -12.67
CA LYS A 290 -10.99 -39.99 -13.55
C LYS A 290 -12.47 -40.13 -13.92
N MET A 291 -13.35 -39.20 -13.50
CA MET A 291 -14.79 -39.33 -13.80
C MET A 291 -15.28 -38.68 -15.10
N ASN A 292 -14.48 -37.85 -15.77
CA ASN A 292 -14.91 -37.16 -17.00
C ASN A 292 -13.97 -37.44 -18.19
N SER A 293 -13.95 -38.67 -18.68
CA SER A 293 -13.32 -38.99 -19.96
C SER A 293 -14.36 -39.49 -20.97
N ALA A 294 -14.89 -38.58 -21.78
CA ALA A 294 -15.45 -38.87 -23.09
C ALA A 294 -14.84 -37.87 -24.09
N ALA A 295 -14.08 -38.41 -25.05
CA ALA A 295 -13.22 -37.67 -25.96
C ALA A 295 -13.97 -37.08 -27.17
N VAL A 296 -13.48 -35.94 -27.67
CA VAL A 296 -13.71 -35.46 -29.04
C VAL A 296 -12.38 -34.86 -29.57
N PRO A 297 -11.95 -35.12 -30.83
CA PRO A 297 -10.57 -34.92 -31.27
C PRO A 297 -10.27 -33.48 -31.70
N ALA A 298 -9.07 -32.99 -31.36
CA ALA A 298 -8.55 -31.70 -31.84
C ALA A 298 -7.86 -31.85 -33.20
N ALA A 299 -8.21 -30.98 -34.15
CA ALA A 299 -7.50 -30.78 -35.40
C ALA A 299 -6.38 -29.75 -35.21
N ALA A 300 -5.19 -30.06 -35.74
CA ALA A 300 -3.98 -29.26 -35.67
C ALA A 300 -3.99 -28.06 -36.64
N ALA A 301 -3.29 -26.99 -36.28
CA ALA A 301 -2.66 -26.08 -37.25
C ALA A 301 -1.49 -25.30 -36.63
N ALA A 302 -0.49 -25.05 -37.47
CA ALA A 302 0.90 -24.75 -37.18
C ALA A 302 1.22 -23.27 -36.86
N ALA A 303 2.38 -23.07 -36.24
CA ALA A 303 3.08 -21.79 -36.08
C ALA A 303 3.66 -21.26 -37.40
N PRO A 304 3.93 -19.93 -37.48
CA PRO A 304 5.26 -19.54 -37.94
C PRO A 304 5.89 -18.32 -37.21
N ALA A 305 7.20 -18.50 -36.98
CA ALA A 305 8.37 -17.61 -37.11
C ALA A 305 8.33 -16.08 -36.86
N ALA A 306 9.44 -15.65 -36.25
CA ALA A 306 9.81 -14.33 -35.76
C ALA A 306 10.11 -13.24 -36.82
N GLY A 307 9.95 -11.99 -36.39
CA GLY A 307 10.49 -10.78 -37.04
C GLY A 307 10.37 -9.58 -36.10
N GLY A 308 11.51 -8.97 -35.75
CA GLY A 308 11.60 -7.90 -34.75
C GLY A 308 11.49 -6.47 -35.30
N GLY A 309 11.30 -5.53 -34.36
CA GLY A 309 11.80 -4.16 -34.43
C GLY A 309 10.81 -3.03 -34.74
N GLY A 310 10.46 -2.24 -33.72
CA GLY A 310 10.24 -0.80 -33.85
C GLY A 310 8.84 -0.24 -33.52
N GLY A 311 8.69 0.28 -32.31
CA GLY A 311 7.94 1.52 -32.02
C GLY A 311 6.44 1.57 -32.36
N GLY A 312 5.62 0.86 -31.59
CA GLY A 312 4.17 1.04 -31.53
C GLY A 312 3.61 0.14 -30.43
N GLY A 313 2.81 0.66 -29.51
CA GLY A 313 2.33 -0.09 -28.33
C GLY A 313 1.67 -1.42 -28.71
N ILE A 314 1.80 -2.41 -27.83
CA ILE A 314 1.35 -3.79 -28.08
C ILE A 314 -0.18 -3.79 -28.16
N SER A 315 -0.79 -4.28 -29.24
CA SER A 315 -2.25 -4.27 -29.34
C SER A 315 -2.87 -5.39 -28.50
N LEU A 316 -4.12 -5.23 -28.05
CA LEU A 316 -4.85 -6.33 -27.37
C LEU A 316 -4.98 -7.59 -28.26
N ALA A 317 -4.98 -7.42 -29.59
CA ALA A 317 -4.98 -8.52 -30.54
C ALA A 317 -3.63 -9.25 -30.58
N ASP A 318 -2.53 -8.56 -30.26
CA ASP A 318 -1.23 -9.19 -30.08
C ASP A 318 -1.16 -9.91 -28.75
N VAL A 319 -1.60 -9.29 -27.65
CA VAL A 319 -1.70 -9.94 -26.33
C VAL A 319 -2.51 -11.23 -26.40
N ALA A 320 -3.65 -11.24 -27.10
CA ALA A 320 -4.52 -12.41 -27.26
C ALA A 320 -3.85 -13.64 -27.91
N LYS A 321 -2.71 -13.47 -28.61
CA LYS A 321 -1.93 -14.57 -29.19
C LYS A 321 -1.12 -15.32 -28.12
N HIS A 322 -0.83 -14.68 -26.99
CA HIS A 322 0.00 -15.21 -25.89
C HIS A 322 -0.91 -15.70 -24.74
N ASN A 323 -1.67 -16.76 -25.01
CA ASN A 323 -2.75 -17.25 -24.15
C ASN A 323 -2.52 -18.65 -23.56
N SER A 324 -1.27 -19.12 -23.50
CA SER A 324 -0.92 -20.48 -23.09
C SER A 324 0.13 -20.52 -21.99
N LYS A 325 0.29 -21.65 -21.29
CA LYS A 325 1.29 -21.80 -20.23
C LYS A 325 2.74 -21.59 -20.70
N ALA A 326 3.05 -21.93 -21.95
CA ALA A 326 4.39 -21.74 -22.51
C ALA A 326 4.62 -20.34 -23.08
N ASP A 327 3.57 -19.52 -23.17
CA ASP A 327 3.57 -18.19 -23.79
C ASP A 327 2.34 -17.40 -23.30
N CYS A 328 2.50 -16.68 -22.18
CA CYS A 328 1.40 -16.10 -21.39
C CYS A 328 1.62 -14.61 -21.15
N TRP A 329 0.82 -13.78 -21.82
CA TRP A 329 0.80 -12.33 -21.57
C TRP A 329 -0.53 -11.91 -20.96
N VAL A 330 -0.50 -10.90 -20.09
CA VAL A 330 -1.70 -10.31 -19.48
C VAL A 330 -1.61 -8.78 -19.52
N VAL A 331 -2.75 -8.09 -19.59
CA VAL A 331 -2.79 -6.63 -19.42
C VAL A 331 -3.20 -6.30 -18.00
N VAL A 332 -2.43 -5.44 -17.33
CA VAL A 332 -2.81 -4.87 -16.02
C VAL A 332 -2.54 -3.37 -16.03
N ASP A 333 -3.57 -2.59 -15.71
CA ASP A 333 -3.55 -1.12 -15.72
C ASP A 333 -3.03 -0.53 -17.04
N GLY A 334 -3.37 -1.17 -18.17
CA GLY A 334 -2.91 -0.77 -19.51
C GLY A 334 -1.47 -1.14 -19.86
N GLN A 335 -0.74 -1.78 -18.93
CA GLN A 335 0.58 -2.36 -19.18
C GLN A 335 0.41 -3.79 -19.67
N VAL A 336 1.17 -4.18 -20.68
CA VAL A 336 1.25 -5.57 -21.14
C VAL A 336 2.42 -6.23 -20.41
N LEU A 337 2.12 -7.35 -19.74
CA LEU A 337 3.09 -8.14 -19.00
C LEU A 337 3.28 -9.50 -19.65
N ASP A 338 4.52 -9.88 -19.95
CA ASP A 338 4.92 -11.27 -20.16
C ASP A 338 5.15 -11.94 -18.81
N VAL A 339 4.20 -12.77 -18.41
CA VAL A 339 4.19 -13.46 -17.12
C VAL A 339 4.60 -14.93 -17.27
N THR A 340 5.06 -15.35 -18.45
CA THR A 340 5.38 -16.76 -18.77
C THR A 340 6.33 -17.38 -17.75
N SER A 341 7.44 -16.71 -17.45
CA SER A 341 8.42 -17.17 -16.45
C SER A 341 7.96 -16.95 -15.00
N PHE A 342 7.00 -16.06 -14.77
CA PHE A 342 6.48 -15.74 -13.45
C PHE A 342 5.30 -16.64 -13.03
N LEU A 343 4.70 -17.38 -13.97
CA LEU A 343 3.56 -18.28 -13.71
C LEU A 343 3.82 -19.21 -12.52
N SER A 344 4.98 -19.88 -12.50
CA SER A 344 5.38 -20.81 -11.45
C SER A 344 5.73 -20.14 -10.11
N GLU A 345 5.91 -18.82 -10.11
CA GLU A 345 6.28 -18.02 -8.93
C GLU A 345 5.09 -17.26 -8.34
N HIS A 346 3.92 -17.27 -9.01
CA HIS A 346 2.74 -16.54 -8.58
C HIS A 346 2.10 -17.16 -7.32
N PRO A 347 1.94 -16.40 -6.21
CA PRO A 347 1.43 -16.91 -4.93
C PRO A 347 0.00 -17.46 -4.97
N GLY A 348 -0.81 -17.04 -5.95
CA GLY A 348 -2.17 -17.57 -6.18
C GLY A 348 -2.20 -18.84 -7.03
N GLY A 349 -1.03 -19.37 -7.42
CA GLY A 349 -0.88 -20.45 -8.38
C GLY A 349 -0.92 -19.99 -9.83
N GLU A 350 -0.37 -20.81 -10.73
CA GLU A 350 -0.32 -20.55 -12.19
C GLU A 350 -1.72 -20.30 -12.77
N LEU A 351 -2.72 -21.07 -12.32
CA LEU A 351 -4.12 -21.02 -12.78
C LEU A 351 -4.76 -19.64 -12.59
N ALA A 352 -4.39 -18.91 -11.53
CA ALA A 352 -4.93 -17.59 -11.25
C ALA A 352 -4.54 -16.57 -12.34
N ILE A 353 -3.33 -16.68 -12.90
CA ILE A 353 -2.87 -15.86 -14.01
C ILE A 353 -3.37 -16.43 -15.35
N LEU A 354 -3.30 -17.75 -15.53
CA LEU A 354 -3.70 -18.42 -16.78
C LEU A 354 -5.18 -18.17 -17.15
N THR A 355 -6.04 -17.92 -16.17
CA THR A 355 -7.44 -17.51 -16.39
C THR A 355 -7.56 -16.24 -17.25
N PHE A 356 -6.54 -15.38 -17.18
CA PHE A 356 -6.46 -14.12 -17.91
C PHE A 356 -5.37 -14.11 -18.99
N ALA A 357 -4.79 -15.27 -19.33
CA ALA A 357 -3.81 -15.36 -20.40
C ALA A 357 -4.39 -14.82 -21.72
N GLY A 358 -3.67 -13.88 -22.33
CA GLY A 358 -4.07 -13.16 -23.51
C GLY A 358 -5.14 -12.08 -23.31
N LYS A 359 -5.48 -11.72 -22.06
CA LYS A 359 -6.59 -10.80 -21.72
C LYS A 359 -6.14 -9.66 -20.81
N ASP A 360 -7.03 -8.68 -20.67
CA ASP A 360 -6.94 -7.66 -19.64
C ASP A 360 -7.46 -8.21 -18.31
N ALA A 361 -6.58 -8.23 -17.31
CA ALA A 361 -6.78 -8.75 -15.96
C ALA A 361 -6.86 -7.61 -14.93
N THR A 362 -6.94 -6.35 -15.36
CA THR A 362 -6.82 -5.17 -14.49
C THR A 362 -7.81 -5.18 -13.33
N GLU A 363 -9.07 -5.52 -13.60
CA GLU A 363 -10.14 -5.50 -12.59
C GLU A 363 -9.91 -6.57 -11.52
N GLU A 364 -9.64 -7.82 -11.94
CA GLU A 364 -9.41 -8.95 -11.04
C GLU A 364 -8.07 -8.86 -10.31
N PHE A 365 -7.05 -8.32 -10.96
CA PHE A 365 -5.78 -8.03 -10.32
C PHE A 365 -5.98 -7.02 -9.17
N ASN A 366 -6.67 -5.91 -9.43
CA ASN A 366 -6.88 -4.83 -8.47
C ASN A 366 -7.83 -5.18 -7.30
N MET A 367 -8.68 -6.20 -7.46
CA MET A 367 -9.52 -6.71 -6.37
C MET A 367 -8.73 -7.42 -5.26
N ILE A 368 -7.58 -7.98 -5.60
CA ILE A 368 -6.86 -8.92 -4.73
C ILE A 368 -5.44 -8.41 -4.40
N HIS A 369 -4.87 -7.57 -5.26
CA HIS A 369 -3.49 -7.12 -5.18
C HIS A 369 -3.41 -5.59 -5.00
N PRO A 370 -2.61 -5.09 -4.05
CA PRO A 370 -2.33 -3.65 -3.98
C PRO A 370 -1.52 -3.18 -5.20
N PRO A 371 -1.61 -1.89 -5.57
CA PRO A 371 -1.09 -1.37 -6.85
C PRO A 371 0.43 -1.39 -6.99
N ASP A 372 1.19 -1.64 -5.91
CA ASP A 372 2.65 -1.74 -5.95
C ASP A 372 3.16 -3.17 -6.23
N VAL A 373 2.27 -4.16 -6.37
CA VAL A 373 2.63 -5.59 -6.49
C VAL A 373 3.43 -5.88 -7.75
N ILE A 374 3.06 -5.35 -8.92
CA ILE A 374 3.80 -5.59 -10.17
C ILE A 374 5.24 -5.08 -10.06
N GLY A 375 5.40 -3.81 -9.67
CA GLY A 375 6.73 -3.21 -9.52
C GLY A 375 7.58 -3.84 -8.41
N LYS A 376 6.97 -4.56 -7.47
CA LYS A 376 7.66 -5.21 -6.35
C LYS A 376 8.05 -6.66 -6.62
N TYR A 377 7.24 -7.40 -7.38
CA TYR A 377 7.41 -8.85 -7.54
C TYR A 377 7.63 -9.31 -8.98
N ALA A 378 7.18 -8.55 -9.98
CA ALA A 378 7.35 -8.90 -11.40
C ALA A 378 7.70 -7.67 -12.26
N PRO A 379 8.72 -6.87 -11.89
CA PRO A 379 9.07 -5.66 -12.64
C PRO A 379 9.55 -5.98 -14.06
N ASP A 380 10.24 -7.12 -14.23
CA ASP A 380 10.81 -7.55 -15.51
C ASP A 380 9.76 -8.17 -16.45
N SER A 381 8.56 -8.46 -15.93
CA SER A 381 7.45 -8.96 -16.74
C SER A 381 6.83 -7.86 -17.61
N VAL A 382 7.01 -6.58 -17.32
CA VAL A 382 6.38 -5.49 -18.11
C VAL A 382 7.11 -5.34 -19.45
N ILE A 383 6.43 -5.68 -20.55
CA ILE A 383 7.00 -5.64 -21.90
C ILE A 383 6.51 -4.45 -22.74
N GLY A 384 5.49 -3.72 -22.28
CA GLY A 384 5.01 -2.51 -22.96
C GLY A 384 3.68 -2.00 -22.42
N ASN A 385 3.07 -1.06 -23.15
CA ASN A 385 1.70 -0.58 -22.88
C ASN A 385 0.81 -0.89 -24.09
N VAL A 386 -0.50 -0.98 -23.84
CA VAL A 386 -1.48 -1.22 -24.90
C VAL A 386 -1.53 -0.03 -25.87
N GLY A 387 -1.33 -0.29 -27.18
CA GLY A 387 -1.36 0.74 -28.23
C GLY A 387 -2.39 0.46 -29.33
N SER A 388 -3.08 1.49 -29.80
CA SER A 388 -3.97 1.40 -30.97
C SER A 388 -3.17 1.59 -32.26
N GLY A 389 -2.92 0.52 -33.00
CA GLY A 389 -2.28 0.59 -34.31
C GLY A 389 -3.21 1.25 -35.34
N VAL A 390 -2.83 2.42 -35.86
CA VAL A 390 -3.20 2.89 -37.20
C VAL A 390 -2.03 3.66 -37.81
N ALA A 391 -1.54 3.21 -38.95
CA ALA A 391 -0.52 3.89 -39.75
C ALA A 391 -1.07 5.19 -40.35
N ALA A 392 -0.27 6.26 -40.28
CA ALA A 392 -0.62 7.60 -40.77
C ALA A 392 -0.59 7.71 -42.30
N PRO A 393 -1.40 8.60 -42.90
CA PRO A 393 -0.99 9.35 -44.08
C PRO A 393 -0.57 10.78 -43.71
N VAL A 394 0.26 11.33 -44.57
CA VAL A 394 1.03 12.56 -44.41
C VAL A 394 0.16 13.80 -44.67
N ALA A 395 0.54 14.90 -43.99
CA ALA A 395 0.27 16.32 -44.30
C ALA A 395 -0.92 17.03 -43.60
N GLY A 396 -0.56 18.08 -42.84
CA GLY A 396 -1.20 19.40 -42.93
C GLY A 396 -2.49 19.65 -42.16
N GLY A 397 -2.39 20.37 -41.04
CA GLY A 397 -3.39 21.37 -40.63
C GLY A 397 -4.54 20.93 -39.71
N ALA A 398 -4.50 21.48 -38.49
CA ALA A 398 -5.61 21.88 -37.61
C ALA A 398 -6.80 20.92 -37.28
N ALA A 399 -6.85 20.53 -36.01
CA ALA A 399 -8.00 20.41 -35.09
C ALA A 399 -9.34 19.79 -35.56
N LYS A 400 -9.71 18.63 -34.98
CA LYS A 400 -10.71 18.48 -33.90
C LYS A 400 -11.02 16.98 -33.63
N ALA A 401 -11.05 16.63 -32.35
CA ALA A 401 -11.45 15.32 -31.84
C ALA A 401 -12.98 15.22 -31.70
N GLY A 402 -13.56 14.09 -32.12
CA GLY A 402 -14.89 13.63 -31.75
C GLY A 402 -14.76 12.26 -31.07
N GLY A 403 -15.12 12.17 -29.79
CA GLY A 403 -15.04 10.95 -28.99
C GLY A 403 -16.31 10.08 -29.05
N ALA A 404 -16.11 8.77 -28.89
CA ALA A 404 -17.17 7.79 -28.59
C ALA A 404 -17.34 7.64 -27.06
N PRO A 405 -18.52 7.23 -26.55
CA PRO A 405 -18.92 7.42 -25.15
C PRO A 405 -18.33 6.37 -24.20
N ALA A 406 -17.98 6.82 -22.99
CA ALA A 406 -17.49 5.99 -21.89
C ALA A 406 -18.61 5.17 -21.21
N ARG A 407 -18.29 3.94 -20.82
CA ARG A 407 -19.20 2.98 -20.17
C ARG A 407 -19.28 3.26 -18.67
N LYS A 408 -20.48 3.16 -18.10
CA LYS A 408 -20.84 3.47 -16.70
C LYS A 408 -20.22 2.47 -15.69
N ASP A 409 -19.64 2.99 -14.61
CA ASP A 409 -19.20 2.24 -13.43
C ASP A 409 -20.36 2.07 -12.41
N LYS A 410 -20.46 0.90 -11.77
CA LYS A 410 -21.42 0.53 -10.72
C LYS A 410 -20.71 0.04 -9.45
N GLY A 411 -19.63 0.69 -9.03
CA GLY A 411 -19.02 0.46 -7.72
C GLY A 411 -19.97 0.78 -6.56
N GLY A 412 -20.30 -0.23 -5.74
CA GLY A 412 -21.20 -0.12 -4.59
C GLY A 412 -20.70 0.82 -3.48
N ALA A 413 -21.63 1.58 -2.89
CA ALA A 413 -21.42 2.69 -1.96
C ALA A 413 -20.67 2.39 -0.63
N LEU A 414 -20.23 1.15 -0.37
CA LEU A 414 -19.58 0.77 0.89
C LEU A 414 -18.05 0.96 0.89
N SER A 415 -17.39 0.98 -0.27
CA SER A 415 -15.91 0.95 -0.35
C SER A 415 -15.22 2.31 -0.13
N ASN A 416 -15.97 3.41 -0.03
CA ASN A 416 -15.44 4.77 0.18
C ASN A 416 -15.82 5.39 1.55
N HIS A 417 -16.49 4.66 2.44
CA HIS A 417 -17.13 5.25 3.63
C HIS A 417 -16.25 5.40 4.90
N GLN A 418 -14.96 5.03 4.88
CA GLN A 418 -14.16 4.90 6.12
C GLN A 418 -13.01 5.91 6.33
N ALA A 419 -12.92 7.00 5.57
CA ALA A 419 -11.87 7.98 5.83
C ALA A 419 -12.27 9.06 6.87
N TRP A 420 -13.57 9.39 7.01
CA TRP A 420 -14.03 10.48 7.87
C TRP A 420 -15.46 10.19 8.34
N GLY A 421 -15.61 9.92 9.64
CA GLY A 421 -16.76 9.22 10.22
C GLY A 421 -18.15 9.82 9.96
N HIS A 422 -19.16 8.99 10.22
CA HIS A 422 -20.53 9.43 10.52
C HIS A 422 -20.90 8.97 11.93
N LEU A 423 -21.66 9.82 12.63
CA LEU A 423 -22.43 9.43 13.82
C LEU A 423 -23.67 8.66 13.35
N ASP A 424 -24.02 7.61 14.09
CA ASP A 424 -25.22 6.81 13.81
C ASP A 424 -26.49 7.67 13.87
N GLY A 425 -27.28 7.70 12.78
CA GLY A 425 -28.62 8.31 12.76
C GLY A 425 -28.85 9.49 11.82
N ASP A 426 -27.88 9.92 11.01
CA ASP A 426 -28.06 11.10 10.14
C ASP A 426 -28.84 10.75 8.85
N THR A 427 -30.05 11.31 8.69
CA THR A 427 -30.96 11.09 7.54
C THR A 427 -30.79 12.10 6.40
N HIS A 428 -29.71 12.89 6.39
CA HIS A 428 -29.44 13.81 5.30
C HIS A 428 -28.64 13.14 4.17
N PRO A 429 -28.99 13.39 2.90
CA PRO A 429 -28.20 12.89 1.77
C PRO A 429 -26.76 13.39 1.91
N ASN A 430 -25.83 12.44 1.98
CA ASN A 430 -24.42 12.71 2.11
C ASN A 430 -23.97 13.53 0.90
N TRP A 431 -23.53 14.77 1.11
CA TRP A 431 -23.04 15.66 0.04
C TRP A 431 -21.86 15.07 -0.76
N ARG A 432 -21.32 13.90 -0.33
CA ARG A 432 -20.28 13.12 -1.01
C ARG A 432 -20.77 12.03 -1.97
N THR A 433 -22.08 11.82 -2.15
CA THR A 433 -22.63 10.80 -3.09
C THR A 433 -23.05 11.35 -4.46
N ASP A 434 -23.06 12.67 -4.67
CA ASP A 434 -23.34 13.26 -5.99
C ASP A 434 -22.09 13.25 -6.88
N ILE A 435 -21.81 12.08 -7.47
CA ILE A 435 -20.88 11.92 -8.57
C ILE A 435 -21.61 12.31 -9.86
N ASP A 436 -21.43 13.56 -10.28
CA ASP A 436 -21.85 14.02 -11.60
C ASP A 436 -20.65 13.89 -12.54
N ASP A 437 -20.67 12.80 -13.31
CA ASP A 437 -19.67 12.45 -14.32
C ASP A 437 -20.04 12.99 -15.72
N ASN A 438 -20.76 14.11 -15.82
CA ASN A 438 -21.01 14.73 -17.12
C ASN A 438 -19.89 15.75 -17.46
N PRO A 439 -19.02 15.49 -18.46
CA PRO A 439 -18.15 16.53 -19.01
C PRO A 439 -19.03 17.41 -19.90
N GLY A 440 -19.76 18.35 -19.30
CA GLY A 440 -20.48 19.35 -20.08
C GLY A 440 -19.48 20.11 -20.97
N VAL A 441 -19.53 19.90 -22.29
CA VAL A 441 -18.89 20.65 -23.42
C VAL A 441 -17.36 20.93 -23.33
N PHE A 442 -16.70 20.73 -22.19
CA PHE A 442 -15.31 21.05 -21.95
C PHE A 442 -14.46 19.76 -21.82
N ILE A 443 -13.27 19.79 -22.44
CA ILE A 443 -12.31 18.67 -22.53
C ILE A 443 -11.77 18.22 -21.15
N LEU A 444 -11.99 19.01 -20.10
CA LEU A 444 -11.67 18.69 -18.72
C LEU A 444 -12.97 18.50 -17.92
N ASN A 445 -13.10 17.39 -17.19
CA ASN A 445 -14.20 17.21 -16.22
C ASN A 445 -13.96 18.13 -15.00
N ILE A 446 -14.34 19.39 -15.15
CA ILE A 446 -14.12 20.47 -14.18
C ILE A 446 -14.69 20.10 -12.81
N LYS A 447 -15.85 19.44 -12.75
CA LYS A 447 -16.50 19.04 -11.49
C LYS A 447 -15.71 17.97 -10.75
N SER A 448 -15.15 16.99 -11.46
CA SER A 448 -14.31 15.96 -10.86
C SER A 448 -12.97 16.50 -10.33
N TYR A 449 -12.36 17.45 -11.06
CA TYR A 449 -11.16 18.17 -10.58
C TYR A 449 -11.47 19.13 -9.43
N PHE A 450 -12.64 19.78 -9.43
CA PHE A 450 -13.11 20.57 -8.31
C PHE A 450 -13.28 19.72 -7.05
N ASN A 451 -13.95 18.56 -7.17
CA ASN A 451 -14.12 17.61 -6.06
C ASN A 451 -12.76 17.06 -5.58
N ALA A 452 -11.87 16.68 -6.49
CA ALA A 452 -10.52 16.23 -6.13
C ALA A 452 -9.74 17.33 -5.38
N THR A 453 -9.84 18.58 -5.84
CA THR A 453 -9.23 19.74 -5.18
C THR A 453 -9.83 19.95 -3.79
N TRP A 454 -11.16 19.85 -3.65
CA TRP A 454 -11.84 19.97 -2.36
C TRP A 454 -11.42 18.88 -1.37
N PHE A 455 -11.34 17.62 -1.81
CA PHE A 455 -10.86 16.52 -0.97
C PHE A 455 -9.41 16.68 -0.57
N LEU A 456 -8.55 17.15 -1.49
CA LEU A 456 -7.17 17.50 -1.19
C LEU A 456 -7.10 18.56 -0.08
N VAL A 457 -7.86 19.66 -0.21
CA VAL A 457 -7.89 20.75 0.78
C VAL A 457 -8.33 20.23 2.14
N LEU A 458 -9.42 19.46 2.21
CA LEU A 458 -9.91 18.89 3.47
C LEU A 458 -8.89 17.93 4.10
N ALA A 459 -8.26 17.07 3.30
CA ALA A 459 -7.23 16.15 3.78
C ALA A 459 -6.03 16.91 4.35
N MET A 460 -5.56 17.95 3.66
CA MET A 460 -4.49 18.81 4.15
C MET A 460 -4.86 19.52 5.46
N LEU A 461 -6.05 20.12 5.54
CA LEU A 461 -6.52 20.84 6.73
C LEU A 461 -6.57 19.93 7.96
N TYR A 462 -6.98 18.67 7.80
CA TYR A 462 -6.98 17.72 8.90
C TYR A 462 -5.63 17.20 9.28
N GLU A 463 -4.74 16.89 8.33
CA GLU A 463 -3.39 16.48 8.73
C GLU A 463 -2.67 17.61 9.46
N VAL A 464 -2.90 18.87 9.07
CA VAL A 464 -2.44 20.06 9.81
C VAL A 464 -3.07 20.10 11.20
N GLY A 465 -4.40 20.02 11.31
CA GLY A 465 -5.11 20.07 12.59
C GLY A 465 -4.74 18.91 13.53
N ALA A 466 -4.63 17.69 13.01
CA ALA A 466 -4.22 16.51 13.76
C ALA A 466 -2.75 16.59 14.21
N THR A 467 -1.89 17.21 13.41
CA THR A 467 -0.49 17.46 13.81
C THR A 467 -0.41 18.44 14.97
N ILE A 468 -1.22 19.52 14.95
CA ILE A 468 -1.22 20.57 15.98
C ILE A 468 -1.92 20.11 17.27
N PHE A 469 -3.09 19.48 17.16
CA PHE A 469 -3.98 19.27 18.32
C PHE A 469 -3.97 17.84 18.88
N SER A 470 -3.44 16.84 18.16
CA SER A 470 -3.52 15.43 18.59
C SER A 470 -2.21 14.86 19.14
N ALA A 471 -1.10 15.61 19.10
CA ALA A 471 0.19 15.15 19.61
C ALA A 471 0.25 15.24 21.15
N LYS A 472 -0.04 14.14 21.85
CA LYS A 472 -0.05 14.10 23.33
C LYS A 472 1.30 13.72 23.97
N ASN A 473 2.26 13.16 23.21
CA ASN A 473 3.59 12.76 23.69
C ASN A 473 4.62 12.68 22.54
N ILE A 474 5.89 12.99 22.79
CA ILE A 474 7.00 12.67 21.86
C ILE A 474 7.34 11.19 22.03
N LYS A 475 6.92 10.35 21.09
CA LYS A 475 7.36 8.95 20.98
C LYS A 475 8.10 8.75 19.66
N ILE A 476 9.35 8.29 19.72
CA ILE A 476 10.12 7.91 18.52
C ILE A 476 9.62 6.52 18.08
N SER A 477 8.70 6.49 17.12
CA SER A 477 8.15 5.27 16.51
C SER A 477 8.48 5.20 15.02
N ASN A 478 8.71 4.00 14.47
CA ASN A 478 8.95 3.78 13.02
C ASN A 478 7.65 3.83 12.17
N ASP A 479 6.70 4.65 12.60
CA ASP A 479 5.39 4.85 11.99
C ASP A 479 5.50 5.72 10.71
N ARG A 480 4.65 5.45 9.70
CA ARG A 480 4.61 6.21 8.42
C ARG A 480 3.78 7.49 8.51
N LEU A 481 2.83 7.54 9.44
CA LEU A 481 1.90 8.64 9.69
C LEU A 481 2.63 9.93 10.11
N GLY A 482 3.62 9.83 11.01
CA GLY A 482 4.43 10.97 11.46
C GLY A 482 5.24 11.61 10.34
N LEU A 483 5.77 10.78 9.43
CA LEU A 483 6.48 11.27 8.24
C LEU A 483 5.51 11.97 7.27
N THR A 484 4.33 11.40 7.03
CA THR A 484 3.28 12.03 6.20
C THR A 484 2.87 13.39 6.77
N ARG A 485 2.62 13.47 8.08
CA ARG A 485 2.23 14.70 8.79
C ARG A 485 3.27 15.79 8.69
N SER A 486 4.54 15.47 8.96
CA SER A 486 5.64 16.43 8.79
C SER A 486 5.77 16.91 7.35
N ALA A 487 5.60 16.03 6.35
CA ALA A 487 5.67 16.40 4.95
C ALA A 487 4.55 17.38 4.55
N ILE A 488 3.30 17.13 4.98
CA ILE A 488 2.16 18.02 4.68
C ILE A 488 2.33 19.39 5.36
N LEU A 489 2.82 19.40 6.59
CA LEU A 489 3.12 20.65 7.30
C LEU A 489 4.21 21.46 6.57
N LEU A 490 5.25 20.80 6.03
CA LEU A 490 6.27 21.46 5.23
C LEU A 490 5.71 22.03 3.92
N VAL A 491 4.81 21.31 3.23
CA VAL A 491 4.15 21.80 2.01
C VAL A 491 3.38 23.09 2.28
N LEU A 492 2.65 23.18 3.40
CA LEU A 492 1.95 24.41 3.79
C LEU A 492 2.93 25.59 3.93
N PHE A 493 4.07 25.37 4.58
CA PHE A 493 5.09 26.40 4.72
C PHE A 493 5.66 26.84 3.37
N ILE A 494 5.95 25.90 2.46
CA ILE A 494 6.48 26.21 1.13
C ILE A 494 5.51 27.07 0.31
N VAL A 495 4.20 26.85 0.45
CA VAL A 495 3.17 27.69 -0.19
C VAL A 495 3.21 29.11 0.37
N ILE A 496 3.26 29.25 1.70
CA ILE A 496 3.34 30.57 2.37
C ILE A 496 4.60 31.32 1.95
N HIS A 497 5.74 30.63 1.89
CA HIS A 497 7.00 31.23 1.47
C HIS A 497 6.99 31.61 -0.03
N ALA A 498 6.37 30.79 -0.89
CA ALA A 498 6.22 31.09 -2.31
C ALA A 498 5.36 32.35 -2.55
N VAL A 499 4.28 32.52 -1.78
CA VAL A 499 3.47 33.74 -1.79
C VAL A 499 4.33 34.95 -1.43
N GLY A 500 5.15 34.84 -0.39
CA GLY A 500 6.11 35.87 0.00
C GLY A 500 7.03 36.33 -1.13
N ASN A 501 7.57 35.37 -1.89
CA ASN A 501 8.44 35.67 -3.01
C ASN A 501 7.73 36.45 -4.13
N LEU A 502 6.41 36.37 -4.25
CA LEU A 502 5.67 37.19 -5.22
C LEU A 502 5.62 38.67 -4.83
N HIS A 503 5.75 39.00 -3.53
CA HIS A 503 5.75 40.40 -3.06
C HIS A 503 6.97 41.18 -3.56
N VAL A 504 8.07 40.50 -3.93
CA VAL A 504 9.26 41.16 -4.49
C VAL A 504 8.92 41.95 -5.75
N PHE A 505 7.96 41.48 -6.55
CA PHE A 505 7.57 42.15 -7.80
C PHE A 505 6.72 43.40 -7.58
N LYS A 506 6.28 43.69 -6.34
CA LYS A 506 5.59 44.94 -6.01
C LYS A 506 6.52 46.04 -5.49
N GLY A 507 7.78 45.71 -5.23
CA GLY A 507 8.78 46.65 -4.75
C GLY A 507 9.08 46.54 -3.25
N PRO A 508 9.99 47.40 -2.76
CA PRO A 508 10.63 47.24 -1.46
C PRO A 508 9.68 47.39 -0.26
N ASP A 509 8.69 48.27 -0.33
CA ASP A 509 7.70 48.44 0.75
C ASP A 509 6.87 47.17 1.00
N ASP A 510 6.44 46.52 -0.08
CA ASP A 510 5.61 45.32 0.00
C ASP A 510 6.41 44.11 0.50
N PHE A 511 7.66 43.97 0.02
CA PHE A 511 8.55 42.86 0.38
C PHE A 511 9.13 43.00 1.79
N ASN A 512 9.70 44.16 2.13
CA ASN A 512 10.22 44.42 3.46
C ASN A 512 9.08 44.48 4.50
N GLY A 513 7.89 44.95 4.11
CA GLY A 513 6.67 44.87 4.92
C GLY A 513 6.25 43.44 5.23
N TYR A 514 6.27 42.54 4.24
CA TYR A 514 6.01 41.11 4.43
C TYR A 514 7.05 40.47 5.36
N GLY A 515 8.34 40.79 5.19
CA GLY A 515 9.39 40.33 6.10
C GLY A 515 9.17 40.79 7.54
N TYR A 516 8.80 42.06 7.73
CA TYR A 516 8.53 42.64 9.05
C TYR A 516 7.26 42.08 9.71
N PHE A 517 6.26 41.64 8.93
CA PHE A 517 5.09 40.94 9.47
C PHE A 517 5.47 39.69 10.28
N TYR A 518 6.42 38.88 9.81
CA TYR A 518 6.91 37.72 10.58
C TYR A 518 7.61 38.11 11.87
N VAL A 519 8.36 39.22 11.83
CA VAL A 519 9.01 39.77 13.02
C VAL A 519 7.96 40.18 14.05
N ARG A 520 6.85 40.80 13.65
CA ARG A 520 5.75 41.20 14.55
C ARG A 520 5.00 40.03 15.24
N LEU A 521 5.19 38.78 14.82
CA LEU A 521 4.63 37.58 15.47
C LEU A 521 5.43 37.16 16.73
N TYR A 522 5.88 38.14 17.54
CA TYR A 522 6.80 37.92 18.67
C TYR A 522 6.19 37.10 19.81
N TRP A 523 6.63 35.85 19.91
CA TRP A 523 6.75 35.12 21.17
C TRP A 523 8.05 34.30 21.11
N THR A 524 9.04 34.64 21.93
CA THR A 524 10.30 33.88 22.04
C THR A 524 10.10 32.77 23.07
N GLY A 525 9.82 31.55 22.63
CA GLY A 525 9.56 30.40 23.50
C GLY A 525 10.82 29.70 24.03
N PHE A 526 11.97 29.89 23.35
CA PHE A 526 13.18 29.10 23.62
C PHE A 526 14.49 29.91 23.75
N GLY A 527 14.41 31.24 23.90
CA GLY A 527 15.59 32.10 24.11
C GLY A 527 16.43 32.34 22.85
N LEU A 528 15.94 31.96 21.66
CA LEU A 528 16.54 32.29 20.37
C LEU A 528 16.00 33.63 19.86
N PRO A 529 16.79 34.42 19.10
CA PRO A 529 16.32 35.60 18.39
C PRO A 529 15.53 35.21 17.12
N ALA A 530 14.56 34.30 17.25
CA ALA A 530 13.70 33.79 16.18
C ALA A 530 12.22 33.87 16.62
N ASN A 531 11.29 34.01 15.66
CA ASN A 531 9.86 33.98 15.98
C ASN A 531 9.35 32.52 16.09
N ILE A 532 8.20 32.33 16.73
CA ILE A 532 7.62 31.00 16.96
C ILE A 532 7.36 30.20 15.67
N VAL A 533 7.05 30.89 14.58
CA VAL A 533 6.81 30.25 13.28
C VAL A 533 8.12 29.66 12.74
N GLU A 534 9.21 30.41 12.80
CA GLU A 534 10.56 29.99 12.41
C GLU A 534 11.08 28.81 13.24
N GLU A 535 10.90 28.86 14.56
CA GLU A 535 11.30 27.77 15.47
C GLU A 535 10.55 26.48 15.13
N TYR A 536 9.24 26.58 14.88
CA TYR A 536 8.40 25.43 14.53
C TYR A 536 8.77 24.83 13.17
N ILE A 537 9.09 25.68 12.18
CA ILE A 537 9.54 25.23 10.86
C ILE A 537 10.88 24.51 10.96
N LEU A 538 11.84 25.09 11.69
CA LEU A 538 13.16 24.48 11.87
C LEU A 538 13.03 23.10 12.54
N LEU A 539 12.24 23.00 13.61
CA LEU A 539 11.98 21.72 14.28
C LEU A 539 11.30 20.71 13.35
N SER A 540 10.34 21.15 12.52
CA SER A 540 9.65 20.30 11.54
C SER A 540 10.59 19.78 10.46
N VAL A 541 11.45 20.63 9.89
CA VAL A 541 12.46 20.25 8.90
C VAL A 541 13.45 19.25 9.50
N LEU A 542 13.98 19.55 10.69
CA LEU A 542 14.93 18.67 11.38
C LEU A 542 14.30 17.30 11.70
N LEU A 543 13.05 17.29 12.17
CA LEU A 543 12.33 16.04 12.44
C LEU A 543 12.09 15.24 11.15
N HIS A 544 11.64 15.90 10.07
CA HIS A 544 11.40 15.27 8.78
C HIS A 544 12.68 14.63 8.21
N VAL A 545 13.79 15.37 8.25
CA VAL A 545 15.10 14.91 7.79
C VAL A 545 15.60 13.75 8.64
N PHE A 546 15.58 13.88 9.97
CA PHE A 546 16.09 12.86 10.88
C PHE A 546 15.30 11.54 10.74
N VAL A 547 13.97 11.62 10.70
CA VAL A 547 13.10 10.45 10.51
C VAL A 547 13.30 9.84 9.12
N GLY A 548 13.40 10.68 8.08
CA GLY A 548 13.63 10.23 6.70
C GLY A 548 14.98 9.50 6.52
N LEU A 549 16.06 10.05 7.10
CA LEU A 549 17.39 9.46 7.07
C LEU A 549 17.46 8.17 7.89
N LYS A 550 16.94 8.17 9.13
CA LYS A 550 16.89 6.98 9.99
C LYS A 550 16.10 5.84 9.34
N ARG A 551 14.97 6.14 8.71
CA ARG A 551 14.20 5.12 7.97
C ARG A 551 14.94 4.59 6.74
N THR A 552 15.67 5.46 6.03
CA THR A 552 16.49 5.02 4.89
C THR A 552 17.63 4.13 5.35
N TRP A 553 18.26 4.46 6.48
CA TRP A 553 19.28 3.65 7.12
C TRP A 553 18.76 2.26 7.49
N ASP A 554 17.61 2.21 8.18
CA ASP A 554 16.97 0.96 8.61
C ASP A 554 16.51 0.08 7.44
N MET A 555 16.06 0.68 6.32
CA MET A 555 15.43 -0.07 5.22
C MET A 555 16.35 -0.38 4.03
N LYS A 556 17.36 0.45 3.73
CA LYS A 556 17.89 0.53 2.35
C LYS A 556 19.40 0.44 2.18
N LEU A 557 20.23 0.41 3.23
CA LEU A 557 21.67 0.21 3.03
C LEU A 557 21.99 -1.19 2.45
N ALA A 558 21.27 -2.23 2.86
CA ALA A 558 21.43 -3.58 2.30
C ALA A 558 20.94 -3.70 0.85
N LEU A 559 19.93 -2.90 0.46
CA LEU A 559 19.34 -2.91 -0.89
C LEU A 559 20.21 -2.21 -1.94
N VAL A 560 21.15 -1.35 -1.53
CA VAL A 560 22.10 -0.71 -2.47
C VAL A 560 22.95 -1.75 -3.19
N ASN A 561 23.33 -2.82 -2.48
CA ASN A 561 24.12 -3.92 -3.06
C ASN A 561 23.33 -4.75 -4.08
N SER A 562 21.99 -4.76 -4.01
CA SER A 562 21.13 -5.57 -4.90
C SER A 562 20.39 -4.78 -5.97
N GLN A 563 20.12 -3.49 -5.76
CA GLN A 563 19.25 -2.66 -6.61
C GLN A 563 19.90 -1.32 -7.01
N GLY A 564 21.17 -1.11 -6.64
CA GLY A 564 21.94 0.08 -7.00
C GLY A 564 21.57 1.34 -6.22
N ILE A 565 22.30 2.43 -6.50
CA ILE A 565 22.22 3.69 -5.73
C ILE A 565 20.88 4.43 -5.90
N ASN A 566 20.12 4.14 -6.97
CA ASN A 566 18.83 4.78 -7.28
C ASN A 566 17.77 4.57 -6.17
N VAL A 567 17.95 3.53 -5.35
CA VAL A 567 17.11 3.25 -4.18
C VAL A 567 17.20 4.36 -3.12
N LEU A 568 18.29 5.14 -3.14
CA LEU A 568 18.58 6.26 -2.23
C LEU A 568 18.15 7.63 -2.76
N ASN A 569 17.50 7.73 -3.93
CA ASN A 569 17.16 9.02 -4.55
C ASN A 569 16.45 10.00 -3.60
N LEU A 570 15.52 9.53 -2.75
CA LEU A 570 14.82 10.40 -1.79
C LEU A 570 15.74 10.88 -0.64
N ALA A 571 16.72 10.08 -0.23
CA ALA A 571 17.67 10.44 0.83
C ALA A 571 18.76 11.39 0.31
N ILE A 572 19.28 11.13 -0.90
CA ILE A 572 20.28 12.00 -1.55
C ILE A 572 19.66 13.37 -1.83
N THR A 573 18.50 13.42 -2.47
CA THR A 573 17.79 14.68 -2.71
C THR A 573 17.42 15.38 -1.40
N GLY A 574 17.02 14.63 -0.35
CA GLY A 574 16.76 15.21 0.97
C GLY A 574 17.98 15.87 1.63
N LEU A 575 19.17 15.26 1.51
CA LEU A 575 20.41 15.83 2.05
C LEU A 575 20.87 17.08 1.28
N MET A 576 20.73 17.06 -0.05
CA MET A 576 20.99 18.25 -0.88
C MET A 576 20.05 19.39 -0.49
N LEU A 577 18.78 19.10 -0.23
CA LEU A 577 17.82 20.11 0.20
C LEU A 577 18.10 20.65 1.59
N LEU A 578 18.52 19.81 2.54
CA LEU A 578 18.97 20.29 3.85
C LEU A 578 20.13 21.30 3.70
N THR A 579 21.09 20.99 2.84
CA THR A 579 22.23 21.86 2.56
C THR A 579 21.77 23.19 1.96
N PHE A 580 20.91 23.13 0.94
CA PHE A 580 20.29 24.31 0.33
C PHE A 580 19.52 25.17 1.35
N MET A 581 18.64 24.56 2.14
CA MET A 581 17.85 25.26 3.16
C MET A 581 18.72 25.90 4.23
N THR A 582 19.83 25.25 4.61
CA THR A 582 20.80 25.81 5.55
C THR A 582 21.45 27.06 4.96
N ILE A 583 21.94 26.99 3.72
CA ILE A 583 22.53 28.14 3.01
C ILE A 583 21.52 29.27 2.86
N HIS A 584 20.29 28.96 2.42
CA HIS A 584 19.20 29.91 2.26
C HIS A 584 18.87 30.63 3.57
N LEU A 585 18.77 29.88 4.67
CA LEU A 585 18.53 30.45 6.01
C LEU A 585 19.69 31.38 6.42
N PHE A 586 20.94 30.95 6.27
CA PHE A 586 22.08 31.81 6.61
C PHE A 586 22.14 33.08 5.77
N GLN A 587 21.82 33.00 4.47
CA GLN A 587 21.88 34.15 3.58
C GLN A 587 20.73 35.14 3.82
N PHE A 588 19.48 34.69 3.91
CA PHE A 588 18.34 35.61 4.00
C PHE A 588 17.93 35.93 5.43
N ARG A 589 17.98 34.94 6.34
CA ARG A 589 17.62 35.16 7.74
C ARG A 589 18.75 35.79 8.53
N PHE A 590 19.98 35.29 8.39
CA PHE A 590 21.13 35.76 9.16
C PHE A 590 22.10 36.66 8.37
N GLY A 591 21.81 36.91 7.09
CA GLY A 591 22.65 37.78 6.27
C GLY A 591 22.66 39.22 6.77
N ASP A 592 23.82 39.83 6.74
CA ASP A 592 24.00 41.21 7.16
C ASP A 592 23.35 42.18 6.14
N THR A 593 22.49 43.05 6.65
CA THR A 593 21.83 44.12 5.88
C THR A 593 22.34 45.51 6.26
N ASP A 594 23.28 45.62 7.20
CA ASP A 594 23.78 46.90 7.73
C ASP A 594 24.46 47.73 6.62
N GLN A 595 25.05 47.07 5.63
CA GLN A 595 25.62 47.69 4.42
C GLN A 595 24.61 48.53 3.62
N PHE A 596 23.31 48.28 3.75
CA PHE A 596 22.24 49.02 3.06
C PHE A 596 21.59 50.10 3.93
N GLY A 597 21.85 50.12 5.23
CA GLY A 597 21.11 50.92 6.20
C GLY A 597 19.70 50.39 6.50
N PRO A 598 18.99 50.98 7.49
CA PRO A 598 17.62 50.60 7.79
C PRO A 598 16.67 51.07 6.67
N TYR A 599 15.82 50.16 6.19
CA TYR A 599 14.72 50.53 5.30
C TYR A 599 13.52 50.95 6.13
N TYR A 600 12.97 52.14 5.89
CA TYR A 600 11.85 52.64 6.69
C TYR A 600 10.52 52.29 6.05
N ILE A 601 9.70 51.52 6.77
CA ILE A 601 8.33 51.21 6.36
C ILE A 601 7.33 51.74 7.37
N ARG A 602 6.09 51.97 6.93
CA ARG A 602 4.96 52.25 7.82
C ARG A 602 4.15 50.98 8.02
N PRO A 603 4.33 50.24 9.13
CA PRO A 603 3.56 49.03 9.37
C PRO A 603 2.10 49.38 9.67
N PRO A 604 1.12 48.58 9.23
CA PRO A 604 -0.27 48.86 9.54
C PRO A 604 -0.51 48.85 11.06
N PRO A 605 -1.47 49.64 11.58
CA PRO A 605 -1.80 49.66 13.01
C PRO A 605 -2.22 48.30 13.57
N TYR A 606 -2.76 47.43 12.71
CA TYR A 606 -3.06 46.03 13.01
C TYR A 606 -2.02 45.10 12.36
N LEU A 607 -2.05 43.82 12.73
CA LEU A 607 -1.14 42.82 12.17
C LEU A 607 -1.21 42.77 10.62
N ILE A 608 -2.41 42.95 10.06
CA ILE A 608 -2.69 42.99 8.62
C ILE A 608 -3.54 44.24 8.31
N ASN A 609 -3.26 44.90 7.19
CA ASN A 609 -4.07 45.96 6.63
C ASN A 609 -5.27 45.38 5.84
N PHE A 610 -6.39 45.12 6.52
CA PHE A 610 -7.60 44.59 5.85
C PHE A 610 -8.15 45.53 4.76
N TRP A 611 -7.95 46.84 4.91
CA TRP A 611 -8.34 47.83 3.90
C TRP A 611 -7.44 47.79 2.66
N GLY A 612 -6.26 47.18 2.79
CA GLY A 612 -5.28 47.00 1.73
C GLY A 612 -5.43 45.72 0.91
N ILE A 613 -6.50 44.92 1.12
CA ILE A 613 -6.71 43.67 0.38
C ILE A 613 -6.82 43.92 -1.14
N LEU A 614 -7.58 44.93 -1.56
CA LEU A 614 -7.81 45.21 -2.98
C LEU A 614 -6.61 45.87 -3.66
N SER A 615 -5.85 46.68 -2.92
CA SER A 615 -4.60 47.31 -3.36
C SER A 615 -3.36 46.43 -3.12
N LEU A 616 -3.55 45.24 -2.55
CA LEU A 616 -2.53 44.26 -2.20
C LEU A 616 -1.40 44.80 -1.29
N ASN A 617 -1.64 45.87 -0.53
CA ASN A 617 -0.71 46.45 0.47
C ASN A 617 -1.09 46.00 1.89
N LEU A 618 -1.03 44.68 2.11
CA LEU A 618 -1.48 44.02 3.34
C LEU A 618 -0.56 44.26 4.54
N PHE A 619 0.73 44.54 4.29
CA PHE A 619 1.78 44.54 5.32
C PHE A 619 2.42 45.91 5.55
N TRP A 620 1.93 46.94 4.87
CA TRP A 620 2.39 48.33 4.99
C TRP A 620 1.23 49.31 4.69
N THR A 621 1.41 50.60 4.96
CA THR A 621 0.40 51.63 4.69
C THR A 621 1.01 52.99 4.34
N ASP A 622 0.39 53.72 3.41
CA ASP A 622 0.74 55.11 3.09
C ASP A 622 0.27 56.14 4.12
N ALA A 623 -0.48 55.71 5.13
CA ALA A 623 -1.08 56.59 6.13
C ALA A 623 -0.02 57.46 6.82
N SER A 624 -0.06 58.76 6.56
CA SER A 624 0.93 59.73 7.06
C SER A 624 0.95 59.89 8.58
N TYR A 625 -0.11 59.46 9.27
CA TYR A 625 -0.21 59.45 10.73
C TYR A 625 0.43 58.22 11.38
N VAL A 626 0.92 57.26 10.59
CA VAL A 626 1.63 56.08 11.09
C VAL A 626 3.13 56.36 11.08
N GLU A 627 3.76 56.21 12.25
CA GLU A 627 5.20 56.40 12.40
C GLU A 627 5.99 55.35 11.61
N PRO A 628 7.00 55.76 10.83
CA PRO A 628 7.87 54.84 10.13
C PRO A 628 8.78 54.07 11.10
N VAL A 629 9.02 52.80 10.80
CA VAL A 629 9.88 51.90 11.56
C VAL A 629 11.01 51.42 10.67
N GLY A 630 12.24 51.51 11.16
CA GLY A 630 13.42 50.96 10.48
C GLY A 630 13.42 49.42 10.54
N VAL A 631 13.51 48.78 9.38
CA VAL A 631 13.55 47.33 9.21
C VAL A 631 14.77 46.93 8.36
N ARG A 632 15.09 45.63 8.36
CA ARG A 632 16.14 45.08 7.50
C ARG A 632 15.73 45.20 6.03
N ASP A 633 16.63 45.69 5.19
CA ASP A 633 16.41 45.76 3.75
C ASP A 633 16.72 44.40 3.09
N ILE A 634 15.83 43.44 3.30
CA ILE A 634 15.95 42.10 2.68
C ILE A 634 15.70 42.16 1.17
N TYR A 635 14.96 43.15 0.68
CA TYR A 635 14.77 43.41 -0.75
C TYR A 635 16.12 43.70 -1.43
N ALA A 636 16.90 44.64 -0.89
CA ALA A 636 18.24 44.95 -1.39
C ALA A 636 19.19 43.75 -1.37
N LEU A 637 19.15 42.97 -0.28
CA LEU A 637 19.95 41.76 -0.11
C LEU A 637 19.64 40.72 -1.19
N GLU A 638 18.37 40.53 -1.53
CA GLU A 638 17.94 39.58 -2.56
C GLU A 638 18.48 39.94 -3.94
N PHE A 639 18.39 41.21 -4.32
CA PHE A 639 18.99 41.71 -5.56
C PHE A 639 20.52 41.59 -5.56
N GLN A 640 21.20 41.82 -4.43
CA GLN A 640 22.65 41.66 -4.33
C GLN A 640 23.07 40.20 -4.58
N ILE A 641 22.37 39.24 -3.98
CA ILE A 641 22.68 37.81 -4.11
C ILE A 641 22.43 37.33 -5.54
N PHE A 642 21.26 37.62 -6.11
CA PHE A 642 20.87 37.10 -7.43
C PHE A 642 21.48 37.85 -8.63
N LYS A 643 22.18 38.97 -8.39
CA LYS A 643 23.06 39.57 -9.40
C LYS A 643 24.26 38.67 -9.73
N ASN A 644 24.68 37.80 -8.82
CA ASN A 644 25.75 36.85 -9.10
C ASN A 644 25.21 35.64 -9.88
N PRO A 645 25.66 35.40 -11.13
CA PRO A 645 25.14 34.30 -11.96
C PRO A 645 25.36 32.91 -11.35
N LEU A 646 26.41 32.71 -10.57
CA LEU A 646 26.71 31.44 -9.91
C LEU A 646 25.70 31.15 -8.79
N TRP A 647 25.38 32.17 -7.98
CA TRP A 647 24.35 32.05 -6.96
C TRP A 647 22.98 31.84 -7.59
N SER A 648 22.62 32.61 -8.62
CA SER A 648 21.34 32.42 -9.32
C SER A 648 21.19 31.03 -9.92
N PHE A 649 22.24 30.50 -10.56
CA PHE A 649 22.24 29.13 -11.06
C PHE A 649 22.10 28.10 -9.93
N PHE A 650 22.85 28.24 -8.84
CA PHE A 650 22.76 27.35 -7.68
C PHE A 650 21.34 27.29 -7.11
N TYR A 651 20.67 28.43 -6.99
CA TYR A 651 19.30 28.51 -6.50
C TYR A 651 18.30 27.88 -7.47
N ILE A 652 18.39 28.17 -8.77
CA ILE A 652 17.51 27.56 -9.79
C ILE A 652 17.67 26.04 -9.81
N PHE A 653 18.92 25.55 -9.77
CA PHE A 653 19.21 24.13 -9.70
C PHE A 653 18.63 23.48 -8.42
N SER A 654 18.83 24.13 -7.28
CA SER A 654 18.34 23.63 -5.98
C SER A 654 16.81 23.56 -5.94
N VAL A 655 16.10 24.53 -6.54
CA VAL A 655 14.64 24.47 -6.70
C VAL A 655 14.24 23.31 -7.62
N GLY A 656 14.99 23.03 -8.69
CA GLY A 656 14.76 21.85 -9.54
C GLY A 656 14.85 20.53 -8.74
N VAL A 657 15.89 20.39 -7.91
CA VAL A 657 16.06 19.23 -7.01
C VAL A 657 14.92 19.16 -5.99
N PHE A 658 14.53 20.31 -5.43
CA PHE A 658 13.39 20.43 -4.52
C PHE A 658 12.11 19.88 -5.16
N MET A 659 11.82 20.27 -6.40
CA MET A 659 10.62 19.85 -7.11
C MET A 659 10.59 18.35 -7.39
N ILE A 660 11.74 17.79 -7.80
CA ILE A 660 11.87 16.34 -7.98
C ILE A 660 11.62 15.60 -6.66
N HIS A 661 12.24 16.06 -5.57
CA HIS A 661 12.03 15.47 -4.24
C HIS A 661 10.57 15.55 -3.80
N ALA A 662 9.94 16.72 -3.97
CA ALA A 662 8.55 16.95 -3.59
C ALA A 662 7.59 16.07 -4.40
N CYS A 663 7.80 15.90 -5.71
CA CYS A 663 7.00 14.99 -6.54
C CYS A 663 7.19 13.52 -6.14
N LEU A 664 8.43 13.08 -5.87
CA LEU A 664 8.71 11.73 -5.39
C LEU A 664 8.08 11.45 -4.03
N GLY A 665 8.08 12.46 -3.15
CA GLY A 665 7.39 12.43 -1.86
C GLY A 665 5.87 12.40 -2.02
N TRP A 666 5.33 13.23 -2.92
CA TRP A 666 3.90 13.34 -3.21
C TRP A 666 3.30 12.00 -3.60
N LYS A 667 3.91 11.29 -4.56
CA LYS A 667 3.49 9.95 -4.98
C LYS A 667 3.37 8.96 -3.81
N LYS A 668 4.21 9.10 -2.78
CA LYS A 668 4.20 8.23 -1.59
C LYS A 668 3.18 8.67 -0.54
N VAL A 669 2.76 9.93 -0.56
CA VAL A 669 1.85 10.55 0.40
C VAL A 669 0.40 10.45 -0.07
N THR A 670 0.11 10.68 -1.36
CA THR A 670 -1.27 10.69 -1.90
C THR A 670 -2.11 9.46 -1.51
N PRO A 671 -1.61 8.21 -1.57
CA PRO A 671 -2.40 7.03 -1.22
C PRO A 671 -2.75 6.91 0.26
N VAL A 672 -2.06 7.66 1.14
CA VAL A 672 -2.22 7.59 2.60
C VAL A 672 -2.89 8.82 3.20
N LEU A 673 -3.31 9.80 2.38
CA LEU A 673 -4.00 11.03 2.82
C LEU A 673 -5.50 10.86 3.10
N GLY A 674 -6.02 9.63 3.10
CA GLY A 674 -7.45 9.38 3.33
C GLY A 674 -8.37 9.98 2.25
N ILE A 675 -7.86 10.18 1.03
CA ILE A 675 -8.63 10.66 -0.12
C ILE A 675 -9.47 9.49 -0.67
N PRO A 676 -10.75 9.71 -1.06
CA PRO A 676 -11.55 8.67 -1.71
C PRO A 676 -10.88 8.10 -2.97
N ARG A 677 -10.94 6.78 -3.15
CA ARG A 677 -10.11 6.06 -4.16
C ARG A 677 -10.25 6.62 -5.57
N GLY A 678 -11.48 6.99 -5.97
CA GLY A 678 -11.77 7.56 -7.30
C GLY A 678 -11.11 8.92 -7.60
N HIS A 679 -10.57 9.62 -6.59
CA HIS A 679 -9.93 10.92 -6.77
C HIS A 679 -8.41 10.88 -6.59
N ILE A 680 -7.82 9.77 -6.14
CA ILE A 680 -6.38 9.66 -5.82
C ILE A 680 -5.51 10.06 -7.01
N ALA A 681 -5.76 9.51 -8.22
CA ALA A 681 -4.98 9.84 -9.40
C ALA A 681 -5.09 11.32 -9.80
N ARG A 682 -6.27 11.92 -9.65
CA ARG A 682 -6.48 13.36 -9.94
C ARG A 682 -5.78 14.23 -8.91
N VAL A 683 -5.80 13.85 -7.64
CA VAL A 683 -5.05 14.54 -6.59
C VAL A 683 -3.53 14.39 -6.78
N GLU A 684 -3.08 13.23 -7.28
CA GLU A 684 -1.68 13.05 -7.65
C GLU A 684 -1.25 14.05 -8.73
N ILE A 685 -2.04 14.16 -9.82
CA ILE A 685 -1.82 15.13 -10.91
C ILE A 685 -1.89 16.57 -10.39
N LEU A 686 -2.89 16.90 -9.57
CA LEU A 686 -3.04 18.23 -8.99
C LEU A 686 -1.82 18.60 -8.14
N GLY A 687 -1.31 17.68 -7.32
CA GLY A 687 -0.12 17.96 -6.54
C GLY A 687 1.12 18.14 -7.40
N TYR A 688 1.31 17.35 -8.48
CA TYR A 688 2.40 17.61 -9.43
C TYR A 688 2.28 19.00 -10.07
N ALA A 689 1.07 19.41 -10.47
CA ALA A 689 0.82 20.73 -11.03
C ALA A 689 1.13 21.85 -10.00
N ILE A 690 0.70 21.69 -8.74
CA ILE A 690 1.01 22.62 -7.64
C ILE A 690 2.52 22.73 -7.45
N MET A 691 3.24 21.61 -7.37
CA MET A 691 4.70 21.62 -7.22
C MET A 691 5.36 22.35 -8.39
N ILE A 692 5.01 22.05 -9.63
CA ILE A 692 5.56 22.73 -10.81
C ILE A 692 5.31 24.24 -10.74
N ILE A 693 4.09 24.66 -10.45
CA ILE A 693 3.73 26.08 -10.33
C ILE A 693 4.56 26.76 -9.23
N MET A 694 4.67 26.14 -8.06
CA MET A 694 5.52 26.67 -6.99
C MET A 694 6.97 26.79 -7.42
N GLY A 695 7.51 25.77 -8.11
CA GLY A 695 8.89 25.78 -8.61
C GLY A 695 9.14 26.94 -9.57
N LEU A 696 8.18 27.21 -10.45
CA LEU A 696 8.23 28.36 -11.36
C LEU A 696 8.22 29.70 -10.60
N VAL A 697 7.41 29.82 -9.54
CA VAL A 697 7.41 31.01 -8.67
C VAL A 697 8.79 31.23 -8.04
N TYR A 698 9.40 30.20 -7.45
CA TYR A 698 10.74 30.31 -6.85
C TYR A 698 11.85 30.62 -7.86
N ILE A 699 11.75 30.09 -9.08
CA ILE A 699 12.73 30.32 -10.16
C ILE A 699 12.54 31.71 -10.80
N SER A 700 11.33 32.27 -10.73
CA SER A 700 10.99 33.51 -11.43
C SER A 700 11.87 34.70 -11.03
N PHE A 701 12.18 34.88 -9.75
CA PHE A 701 12.94 36.03 -9.28
C PHE A 701 14.43 35.98 -9.66
N PRO A 702 15.18 34.88 -9.45
CA PRO A 702 16.55 34.76 -9.96
C PRO A 702 16.65 34.99 -11.47
N LEU A 703 15.70 34.43 -12.25
CA LEU A 703 15.64 34.65 -13.70
C LEU A 703 15.33 36.11 -14.04
N TYR A 704 14.43 36.74 -13.30
CA TYR A 704 14.10 38.14 -13.48
C TYR A 704 15.32 39.04 -13.28
N VAL A 705 16.06 38.87 -12.18
CA VAL A 705 17.28 39.65 -11.89
C VAL A 705 18.35 39.42 -12.95
N MET A 706 18.47 38.20 -13.50
CA MET A 706 19.37 37.90 -14.60
C MET A 706 18.95 38.50 -15.95
N ALA A 707 17.64 38.62 -16.20
CA ALA A 707 17.09 38.99 -17.50
C ALA A 707 16.74 40.49 -17.63
N THR A 708 16.60 41.20 -16.52
CA THR A 708 16.13 42.60 -16.51
C THR A 708 17.17 43.53 -15.92
N LYS A 709 17.17 44.78 -16.42
CA LYS A 709 17.84 45.88 -15.71
C LYS A 709 16.99 46.26 -14.48
N PRO A 710 17.60 46.79 -13.41
CA PRO A 710 16.92 46.91 -12.13
C PRO A 710 15.69 47.83 -12.20
N PHE A 711 14.64 47.53 -11.41
CA PHE A 711 13.28 47.95 -11.76
C PHE A 711 12.94 49.43 -11.61
N SER A 712 13.32 50.18 -10.59
CA SER A 712 12.69 51.50 -10.33
C SER A 712 13.71 52.59 -9.99
N GLY A 713 14.98 52.35 -10.32
CA GLY A 713 16.13 53.16 -9.91
C GLY A 713 16.54 52.93 -8.44
N TYR A 714 15.64 52.40 -7.58
CA TYR A 714 15.96 52.00 -6.21
C TYR A 714 17.07 50.94 -6.20
N GLU A 715 16.98 49.96 -7.10
CA GLU A 715 17.91 48.83 -7.21
C GLU A 715 19.25 49.16 -7.88
N ASP A 716 19.31 50.29 -8.59
CA ASP A 716 20.56 50.90 -9.07
C ASP A 716 21.27 51.65 -7.93
N SER A 717 20.50 52.26 -7.00
CA SER A 717 21.04 52.95 -5.82
C SER A 717 21.53 52.04 -4.69
N ILE A 718 21.05 50.78 -4.64
CA ILE A 718 21.50 49.72 -3.71
C ILE A 718 22.99 49.35 -3.91
N GLN A 719 23.60 49.73 -5.05
CA GLN A 719 24.99 49.40 -5.37
C GLN A 719 26.03 50.36 -4.78
N ILE A 720 25.64 51.31 -3.94
CA ILE A 720 26.54 52.31 -3.35
C ILE A 720 26.80 51.92 -1.87
N PRO A 721 28.01 51.44 -1.52
CA PRO A 721 28.36 51.15 -0.13
C PRO A 721 28.26 52.42 0.73
N GLY A 722 27.52 52.36 1.84
CA GLY A 722 27.48 53.45 2.84
C GLY A 722 26.38 54.50 2.65
N ARG A 723 25.18 54.09 2.22
CA ARG A 723 24.04 55.01 2.09
C ARG A 723 23.59 55.57 3.45
N VAL A 724 24.01 56.81 3.73
CA VAL A 724 23.38 57.71 4.70
C VAL A 724 22.91 58.91 3.89
N GLU A 725 21.61 58.92 3.55
CA GLU A 725 20.70 60.08 3.43
C GLU A 725 19.39 59.66 2.74
#